data_AF-A0A067NYP8-F1
#
_entry.id   AF-A0A067NYP8-F1
#
_cell.length_a   1.000
_cell.length_b   1.000
_cell.length_c   1.000
_cell.angle_alpha   90.00
_cell.angle_beta   90.00
_cell.angle_gamma   90.00
#
_symmetry.space_group_name_H-M   'P 1'
#
loop_
_entity.id
_entity.type
_entity.pdbx_description
1 polymer ?
#
loop_
_entity_poly.entity_id
_entity_poly.type
_entity_poly.pdbx_seq_one_letter_code
_entity_poly.pdbx_strand_id
1 'polypeptide(L)'
;MAFDEVQKGTEAKAAYQRWPGNLKAGNYQCADLSYVPSYVLSNGNSTTFTGDDPAELVKRDGTKYVFMHHVRLSFPYTQADWADDIRQIQAKGIDAIALNIGSSDWQRGQIASAYAAAVGSPLKLFISFDFTEMPCDVADVVSRTNQWVNHPNQFKVNGKTMISSFSGDCFGNNGWQAIKDQTNGYLMPFIPNLEGKFSSWPSLDSWLCWGCAWPQGDYTKNTDDDNYYISQLGTRYSATISPWFYTHYNYKNIVYNSDNWLLVTRWEQLMSFRNTITFAELVSWNDYGESHHMGPVKGAMPSGTNWVNGLPHTAWFDMSQYYITAFQTGSYPAITKDVIYFWARTHPVAATASSDSLGKPSGWNWVQDTLWAVVFATSPGSVTLTSGTNTQTFSVNAGVNKLKLPLSPGKITVSMTKNGQVIINYSPAGYTFITNPVTCAFVLYTSSSAISTSTRPSSSAASTSSASPTPSFAYAGCYVDSSNARILNGGSTTSSTLSVNSCISSCSARGFVYAGTEYGKECWCGSVLASGAARAAESDCKMTCSGQASDICGGSNRMSLYRLSSGTSSSSPAPSSSAAASSTSRASTSSTSSTATSASSTTSATWTYVGCVAEGTTGSRRALTGPSYTRADMTPALCQSLCTGYDYSGTENGSQGFCGNSLTNNGATGATISSTSCNTSCSGDSTQKCGGSWTLSLFTRRTTTQPRRRHGASWRRKIFNQTN
;
A
#
# COMPACT_ATOMS: atom_id res chain seq x y z
N MET A 1 34.57 18.49 24.36
CA MET A 1 34.09 19.42 23.31
C MET A 1 33.21 18.59 22.39
N ALA A 2 31.98 18.20 22.76
CA ALA A 2 30.91 18.89 23.49
C ALA A 2 30.20 19.96 22.62
N PHE A 3 28.95 19.63 22.26
CA PHE A 3 27.84 20.50 21.82
C PHE A 3 28.18 21.79 21.07
N ASP A 4 28.17 21.76 19.74
CA ASP A 4 27.45 22.76 18.91
C ASP A 4 27.43 22.40 17.41
N GLU A 5 26.37 21.73 16.94
CA GLU A 5 25.92 21.86 15.53
C GLU A 5 24.43 21.49 15.31
N VAL A 6 23.56 21.70 16.31
CA VAL A 6 22.12 21.34 16.25
C VAL A 6 21.28 22.36 15.45
N GLN A 7 21.91 23.32 14.73
CA GLN A 7 21.25 24.38 13.94
C GLN A 7 21.43 24.27 12.42
N LYS A 8 21.29 23.07 11.85
CA LYS A 8 20.99 22.89 10.40
C LYS A 8 19.66 22.16 10.13
N GLY A 9 18.76 22.16 11.12
CA GLY A 9 17.40 21.59 11.02
C GLY A 9 16.39 22.41 10.19
N THR A 10 16.83 23.43 9.45
CA THR A 10 15.99 24.40 8.73
C THR A 10 15.86 24.12 7.23
N GLU A 11 16.87 23.53 6.58
CA GLU A 11 16.84 23.31 5.12
C GLU A 11 15.92 22.15 4.72
N ALA A 12 15.77 21.14 5.59
CA ALA A 12 14.81 20.05 5.42
C ALA A 12 13.33 20.51 5.41
N LYS A 13 13.02 21.73 5.88
CA LYS A 13 11.67 22.33 5.76
C LYS A 13 11.45 23.08 4.45
N ALA A 14 12.50 23.53 3.77
CA ALA A 14 12.39 24.35 2.57
C ALA A 14 11.90 23.56 1.34
N ALA A 15 12.31 22.29 1.22
CA ALA A 15 11.94 21.42 0.10
C ALA A 15 10.41 21.19 -0.02
N TYR A 16 9.69 21.15 1.10
CA TYR A 16 8.24 20.91 1.12
C TYR A 16 7.38 22.18 0.93
N GLN A 17 7.99 23.37 0.90
CA GLN A 17 7.26 24.66 0.82
C GLN A 17 7.45 25.41 -0.51
N ARG A 18 8.09 24.78 -1.51
CA ARG A 18 8.10 25.24 -2.91
C ARG A 18 7.40 24.24 -3.83
N TRP A 19 6.14 23.96 -3.53
CA TRP A 19 5.24 23.18 -4.40
C TRP A 19 4.16 24.08 -5.02
N PRO A 20 4.30 24.46 -6.30
CA PRO A 20 3.15 24.74 -7.15
C PRO A 20 2.31 23.46 -7.23
N GLY A 21 0.99 23.56 -7.06
CA GLY A 21 0.13 22.38 -6.94
C GLY A 21 -0.05 21.55 -8.23
N ASN A 22 -0.75 20.42 -8.07
CA ASN A 22 -1.22 19.49 -9.12
C ASN A 22 -0.25 18.42 -9.65
N LEU A 23 0.31 17.61 -8.73
CA LEU A 23 0.51 16.18 -9.02
C LEU A 23 -0.48 15.34 -8.19
N LYS A 24 -1.68 15.12 -8.74
CA LYS A 24 -2.60 14.11 -8.20
C LYS A 24 -2.18 12.73 -8.69
N ALA A 25 -1.64 11.91 -7.78
CA ALA A 25 -1.52 10.48 -8.01
C ALA A 25 -2.93 9.91 -8.31
N GLY A 26 -3.11 9.32 -9.49
CA GLY A 26 -4.42 8.94 -10.03
C GLY A 26 -4.55 9.08 -11.55
N ASN A 27 -3.69 9.87 -12.21
CA ASN A 27 -3.54 9.84 -13.67
C ASN A 27 -2.61 8.70 -14.10
N TYR A 28 -3.08 7.45 -14.04
CA TYR A 28 -2.47 6.32 -14.73
C TYR A 28 -3.42 5.85 -15.84
N GLN A 29 -3.33 6.48 -17.01
CA GLN A 29 -4.20 6.20 -18.14
C GLN A 29 -3.75 4.96 -18.92
N CYS A 30 -4.13 3.77 -18.44
CA CYS A 30 -4.34 2.66 -19.37
C CYS A 30 -5.48 3.04 -20.34
N ALA A 31 -5.41 2.56 -21.59
CA ALA A 31 -6.11 3.19 -22.71
C ALA A 31 -7.65 3.17 -22.65
N ASP A 32 -8.26 4.13 -23.35
CA ASP A 32 -9.70 4.16 -23.64
C ASP A 32 -10.04 3.04 -24.64
N LEU A 33 -10.52 1.90 -24.13
CA LEU A 33 -10.83 0.70 -24.90
C LEU A 33 -12.22 0.75 -25.60
N SER A 34 -12.72 1.95 -25.94
CA SER A 34 -14.02 2.12 -26.61
C SER A 34 -14.08 1.61 -28.06
N TYR A 35 -13.00 1.04 -28.62
CA TYR A 35 -13.06 0.26 -29.87
C TYR A 35 -11.93 -0.78 -30.02
N VAL A 36 -12.25 -2.08 -29.84
CA VAL A 36 -11.38 -3.20 -30.26
C VAL A 36 -12.23 -4.26 -30.99
N PRO A 37 -12.12 -4.38 -32.33
CA PRO A 37 -12.79 -5.44 -33.10
C PRO A 37 -12.16 -6.81 -32.84
N SER A 38 -12.99 -7.83 -32.65
CA SER A 38 -12.59 -9.21 -32.34
C SER A 38 -12.10 -9.98 -33.58
N TYR A 39 -10.99 -9.58 -34.20
CA TYR A 39 -10.43 -10.31 -35.37
C TYR A 39 -8.91 -10.18 -35.62
N VAL A 40 -8.06 -10.56 -34.64
CA VAL A 40 -6.63 -10.87 -34.91
C VAL A 40 -6.18 -12.14 -34.18
N LEU A 41 -6.45 -13.31 -34.80
CA LEU A 41 -5.79 -14.59 -34.48
C LEU A 41 -5.39 -15.31 -35.78
N SER A 42 -4.47 -14.72 -36.53
CA SER A 42 -3.75 -15.40 -37.64
C SER A 42 -2.53 -14.58 -38.08
N ASN A 43 -1.64 -15.20 -38.85
CA ASN A 43 -0.49 -14.63 -39.54
C ASN A 43 0.61 -14.04 -38.63
N GLY A 44 1.50 -14.91 -38.14
CA GLY A 44 2.79 -14.48 -37.63
C GLY A 44 3.72 -14.00 -38.77
N ASN A 45 4.52 -12.98 -38.50
CA ASN A 45 5.67 -12.63 -39.32
C ASN A 45 6.85 -12.32 -38.37
N SER A 46 7.88 -13.16 -38.39
CA SER A 46 9.02 -13.04 -37.47
C SER A 46 10.10 -12.16 -38.10
N THR A 47 10.30 -10.96 -37.54
CA THR A 47 11.45 -10.12 -37.88
C THR A 47 12.69 -10.64 -37.18
N THR A 48 13.39 -11.58 -37.81
CA THR A 48 14.69 -12.07 -37.34
C THR A 48 15.75 -10.97 -37.41
N PHE A 49 16.35 -10.63 -36.26
CA PHE A 49 17.57 -9.84 -36.20
C PHE A 49 18.72 -10.72 -35.68
N THR A 50 19.85 -10.69 -36.38
CA THR A 50 21.08 -11.40 -36.01
C THR A 50 21.86 -10.60 -34.97
N GLY A 51 22.31 -11.22 -33.87
CA GLY A 51 23.13 -10.51 -32.88
C GLY A 51 23.71 -11.31 -31.70
N ASP A 52 23.08 -12.42 -31.29
CA ASP A 52 23.52 -13.15 -30.08
C ASP A 52 24.55 -14.27 -30.38
N ASP A 53 25.61 -14.33 -29.56
CA ASP A 53 26.60 -15.42 -29.58
C ASP A 53 26.04 -16.65 -28.82
N PRO A 54 25.92 -17.84 -29.46
CA PRO A 54 25.45 -19.05 -28.79
C PRO A 54 26.37 -19.57 -27.66
N ALA A 55 27.64 -19.17 -27.61
CA ALA A 55 28.65 -19.79 -26.74
C ALA A 55 28.51 -19.44 -25.24
N GLU A 56 28.09 -18.21 -24.89
CA GLU A 56 27.94 -17.79 -23.48
C GLU A 56 26.58 -18.14 -22.87
N LEU A 57 25.62 -18.63 -23.66
CA LEU A 57 24.24 -18.89 -23.24
C LEU A 57 24.00 -20.28 -22.60
N VAL A 58 25.07 -21.02 -22.25
CA VAL A 58 24.97 -22.40 -21.72
C VAL A 58 24.59 -22.43 -20.22
N LYS A 59 23.47 -21.78 -19.86
CA LYS A 59 22.74 -22.08 -18.61
C LYS A 59 21.23 -21.87 -18.68
N ARG A 60 20.61 -22.75 -19.49
CA ARG A 60 19.17 -23.08 -19.58
C ARG A 60 18.34 -22.13 -20.44
N ASP A 61 17.22 -22.69 -20.90
CA ASP A 61 16.24 -22.04 -21.75
C ASP A 61 15.44 -20.96 -21.02
N GLY A 62 14.75 -20.12 -21.80
CA GLY A 62 13.56 -19.41 -21.33
C GLY A 62 13.77 -18.48 -20.13
N THR A 63 14.87 -17.73 -20.10
CA THR A 63 15.19 -16.75 -19.05
C THR A 63 14.03 -15.79 -18.78
N LYS A 64 13.47 -15.91 -17.59
CA LYS A 64 12.53 -14.96 -16.97
C LYS A 64 13.12 -14.58 -15.61
N TYR A 65 13.18 -13.29 -15.33
CA TYR A 65 13.73 -12.81 -14.06
C TYR A 65 12.65 -12.17 -13.20
N VAL A 66 12.82 -12.29 -11.89
CA VAL A 66 11.96 -11.65 -10.90
C VAL A 66 12.77 -10.70 -10.03
N PHE A 67 12.37 -9.44 -10.01
CA PHE A 67 12.99 -8.38 -9.22
C PHE A 67 12.16 -8.04 -7.98
N MET A 68 12.81 -7.48 -6.96
CA MET A 68 12.16 -6.90 -5.79
C MET A 68 12.47 -5.40 -5.72
N HIS A 69 11.46 -4.55 -5.67
CA HIS A 69 11.67 -3.11 -5.57
C HIS A 69 11.89 -2.68 -4.12
N HIS A 70 13.01 -2.00 -3.84
CA HIS A 70 13.32 -1.43 -2.53
C HIS A 70 13.18 0.10 -2.61
N VAL A 71 12.00 0.61 -2.25
CA VAL A 71 11.64 2.04 -2.26
C VAL A 71 12.51 2.83 -1.28
N ARG A 72 12.83 4.09 -1.61
CA ARG A 72 13.44 5.14 -0.76
C ARG A 72 14.39 4.57 0.31
N LEU A 73 15.56 4.07 -0.13
CA LEU A 73 16.56 3.30 0.66
C LEU A 73 16.47 3.58 2.17
N SER A 74 16.19 2.54 2.97
CA SER A 74 15.77 2.71 4.36
C SER A 74 16.82 3.43 5.22
N PHE A 75 16.48 4.59 5.78
CA PHE A 75 17.30 5.27 6.78
C PHE A 75 16.86 4.87 8.20
N PRO A 76 17.75 4.58 9.16
CA PRO A 76 19.19 4.38 9.04
C PRO A 76 19.52 2.87 9.00
N TYR A 77 19.49 2.24 7.82
CA TYR A 77 20.01 0.87 7.68
C TYR A 77 21.52 0.81 7.91
N THR A 78 21.96 -0.23 8.61
CA THR A 78 23.35 -0.68 8.64
C THR A 78 23.62 -1.67 7.50
N GLN A 79 24.89 -2.00 7.25
CA GLN A 79 25.25 -3.09 6.33
C GLN A 79 24.69 -4.46 6.79
N ALA A 80 24.46 -4.64 8.10
CA ALA A 80 23.84 -5.86 8.63
C ALA A 80 22.34 -5.94 8.30
N ASP A 81 21.62 -4.82 8.30
CA ASP A 81 20.21 -4.77 7.89
C ASP A 81 20.06 -5.09 6.40
N TRP A 82 20.96 -4.55 5.56
CA TRP A 82 21.04 -4.91 4.14
C TRP A 82 21.38 -6.38 3.92
N ALA A 83 22.36 -6.93 4.63
CA ALA A 83 22.73 -8.33 4.52
C ALA A 83 21.57 -9.26 4.96
N ASP A 84 20.79 -8.84 5.95
CA ASP A 84 19.61 -9.55 6.41
C ASP A 84 18.47 -9.55 5.37
N ASP A 85 18.18 -8.39 4.77
CA ASP A 85 17.17 -8.25 3.73
C ASP A 85 17.58 -8.95 2.43
N ILE A 86 18.83 -8.79 1.98
CA ILE A 86 19.41 -9.53 0.85
C ILE A 86 19.25 -11.04 1.05
N ARG A 87 19.57 -11.55 2.25
CA ARG A 87 19.41 -12.98 2.57
C ARG A 87 17.95 -13.43 2.52
N GLN A 88 17.01 -12.63 3.04
CA GLN A 88 15.58 -12.94 3.00
C GLN A 88 15.02 -12.92 1.57
N ILE A 89 15.37 -11.89 0.78
CA ILE A 89 14.95 -11.68 -0.60
C ILE A 89 15.47 -12.83 -1.50
N GLN A 90 16.77 -13.12 -1.42
CA GLN A 90 17.43 -14.21 -2.14
C GLN A 90 16.82 -15.57 -1.81
N ALA A 91 16.45 -15.82 -0.54
CA ALA A 91 15.89 -17.10 -0.11
C ALA A 91 14.51 -17.43 -0.75
N LYS A 92 13.86 -16.46 -1.40
CA LYS A 92 12.61 -16.66 -2.17
C LYS A 92 12.81 -16.79 -3.68
N GLY A 93 14.06 -16.74 -4.15
CA GLY A 93 14.41 -16.89 -5.56
C GLY A 93 14.46 -15.59 -6.36
N ILE A 94 14.31 -14.43 -5.73
CA ILE A 94 14.48 -13.13 -6.43
C ILE A 94 15.89 -13.04 -7.05
N ASP A 95 15.97 -12.56 -8.30
CA ASP A 95 17.21 -12.41 -9.06
C ASP A 95 17.97 -11.13 -8.70
N ALA A 96 17.24 -10.02 -8.52
CA ALA A 96 17.83 -8.72 -8.21
C ALA A 96 16.93 -7.79 -7.38
N ILE A 97 17.55 -6.85 -6.67
CA ILE A 97 16.85 -5.71 -6.02
C ILE A 97 16.97 -4.46 -6.89
N ALA A 98 15.84 -3.80 -7.18
CA ALA A 98 15.81 -2.45 -7.72
C ALA A 98 15.95 -1.44 -6.56
N LEU A 99 17.10 -0.74 -6.49
CA LEU A 99 17.44 0.16 -5.40
C LEU A 99 16.98 1.60 -5.72
N ASN A 100 15.90 2.04 -5.09
CA ASN A 100 15.27 3.34 -5.38
C ASN A 100 15.98 4.52 -4.72
N ILE A 101 16.53 5.43 -5.52
CA ILE A 101 17.36 6.56 -5.08
C ILE A 101 16.91 7.90 -5.68
N GLY A 102 16.92 8.96 -4.86
CA GLY A 102 16.71 10.33 -5.29
C GLY A 102 17.99 11.19 -5.18
N SER A 103 17.80 12.47 -4.87
CA SER A 103 18.88 13.46 -4.85
C SER A 103 19.83 13.34 -3.65
N SER A 104 19.39 12.77 -2.53
CA SER A 104 20.05 12.94 -1.22
C SER A 104 21.37 12.17 -1.06
N ASP A 105 22.40 12.85 -0.55
CA ASP A 105 23.75 12.32 -0.34
C ASP A 105 23.81 11.01 0.47
N TRP A 106 23.03 10.93 1.55
CA TRP A 106 22.98 9.74 2.40
C TRP A 106 22.44 8.51 1.65
N GLN A 107 21.62 8.68 0.60
CA GLN A 107 21.13 7.57 -0.22
C GLN A 107 22.27 6.96 -1.05
N ARG A 108 23.24 7.76 -1.52
CA ARG A 108 24.44 7.23 -2.20
C ARG A 108 25.26 6.33 -1.25
N GLY A 109 25.34 6.70 0.03
CA GLY A 109 25.91 5.86 1.09
C GLY A 109 25.15 4.55 1.31
N GLN A 110 23.82 4.56 1.23
CA GLN A 110 23.00 3.36 1.33
C GLN A 110 23.14 2.43 0.12
N ILE A 111 23.29 2.96 -1.12
CA ILE A 111 23.67 2.14 -2.30
C ILE A 111 24.99 1.40 -2.05
N ALA A 112 26.01 2.11 -1.57
CA ALA A 112 27.31 1.50 -1.26
C ALA A 112 27.22 0.44 -0.14
N SER A 113 26.40 0.70 0.89
CA SER A 113 26.10 -0.27 1.97
C SER A 113 25.43 -1.54 1.44
N ALA A 114 24.43 -1.40 0.55
CA ALA A 114 23.75 -2.52 -0.10
C ALA A 114 24.71 -3.35 -0.99
N TYR A 115 25.53 -2.70 -1.81
CA TYR A 115 26.53 -3.39 -2.64
C TYR A 115 27.59 -4.12 -1.81
N ALA A 116 28.08 -3.50 -0.73
CA ALA A 116 29.01 -4.13 0.21
C ALA A 116 28.37 -5.30 0.98
N ALA A 117 27.07 -5.25 1.27
CA ALA A 117 26.32 -6.35 1.88
C ALA A 117 26.02 -7.50 0.89
N ALA A 118 26.00 -7.23 -0.42
CA ALA A 118 25.75 -8.24 -1.46
C ALA A 118 26.99 -9.08 -1.84
N VAL A 119 28.20 -8.68 -1.43
CA VAL A 119 29.44 -9.39 -1.79
C VAL A 119 29.39 -10.84 -1.31
N GLY A 120 29.52 -11.78 -2.25
CA GLY A 120 29.42 -13.23 -1.99
C GLY A 120 27.99 -13.80 -2.06
N SER A 121 26.95 -12.95 -2.08
CA SER A 121 25.60 -13.38 -2.46
C SER A 121 25.50 -13.58 -3.99
N PRO A 122 24.72 -14.56 -4.48
CA PRO A 122 24.34 -14.63 -5.88
C PRO A 122 23.35 -13.52 -6.30
N LEU A 123 22.62 -12.93 -5.34
CA LEU A 123 21.62 -11.87 -5.59
C LEU A 123 22.29 -10.66 -6.24
N LYS A 124 21.60 -10.07 -7.22
CA LYS A 124 22.07 -8.86 -7.90
C LYS A 124 21.33 -7.61 -7.42
N LEU A 125 21.86 -6.46 -7.82
CA LEU A 125 21.35 -5.14 -7.49
C LEU A 125 21.38 -4.30 -8.77
N PHE A 126 20.44 -3.37 -8.92
CA PHE A 126 20.53 -2.30 -9.92
C PHE A 126 19.90 -1.02 -9.39
N ILE A 127 20.22 0.12 -9.99
CA ILE A 127 19.73 1.42 -9.54
C ILE A 127 18.40 1.73 -10.21
N SER A 128 17.43 2.18 -9.41
CA SER A 128 16.16 2.74 -9.86
C SER A 128 16.06 4.22 -9.49
N PHE A 129 16.40 5.11 -10.42
CA PHE A 129 16.41 6.55 -10.14
C PHE A 129 14.99 7.11 -9.96
N ASP A 130 14.77 7.99 -8.99
CA ASP A 130 13.49 8.69 -8.79
C ASP A 130 13.58 10.14 -9.29
N PHE A 131 13.20 10.36 -10.55
CA PHE A 131 13.20 11.69 -11.15
C PHE A 131 11.99 12.56 -10.72
N THR A 132 11.22 12.14 -9.71
CA THR A 132 10.35 13.03 -8.93
C THR A 132 11.07 13.64 -7.72
N GLU A 133 12.19 13.04 -7.29
CA GLU A 133 13.01 13.49 -6.15
C GLU A 133 14.42 13.99 -6.53
N MET A 134 14.79 13.96 -7.82
CA MET A 134 16.07 14.47 -8.30
C MET A 134 15.99 15.11 -9.70
N PRO A 135 16.86 16.09 -10.02
CA PRO A 135 16.95 16.67 -11.36
C PRO A 135 17.32 15.63 -12.42
N CYS A 136 16.88 15.89 -13.66
CA CYS A 136 17.19 15.04 -14.81
C CYS A 136 18.56 15.41 -15.41
N ASP A 137 19.63 15.07 -14.70
CA ASP A 137 21.01 15.30 -15.12
C ASP A 137 21.64 14.01 -15.68
N VAL A 138 22.00 14.04 -16.97
CA VAL A 138 22.64 12.90 -17.66
C VAL A 138 24.00 12.57 -17.04
N ALA A 139 24.79 13.57 -16.63
CA ALA A 139 26.11 13.35 -16.06
C ALA A 139 26.03 12.76 -14.65
N ASP A 140 25.06 13.16 -13.82
CA ASP A 140 24.83 12.55 -12.51
C ASP A 140 24.37 11.08 -12.63
N VAL A 141 23.43 10.80 -13.55
CA VAL A 141 22.94 9.41 -13.80
C VAL A 141 24.06 8.51 -14.33
N VAL A 142 24.85 8.99 -15.30
CA VAL A 142 26.02 8.27 -15.84
C VAL A 142 27.07 8.05 -14.75
N SER A 143 27.40 9.08 -13.96
CA SER A 143 28.39 9.01 -12.87
C SER A 143 27.97 8.03 -11.77
N ARG A 144 26.70 8.06 -11.34
CA ARG A 144 26.16 7.15 -10.33
C ARG A 144 26.07 5.71 -10.83
N THR A 145 25.78 5.50 -12.10
CA THR A 145 25.76 4.16 -12.72
C THR A 145 27.18 3.59 -12.85
N ASN A 146 28.11 4.38 -13.39
CA ASN A 146 29.48 3.94 -13.70
C ASN A 146 30.34 3.63 -12.46
N GLN A 147 29.88 3.94 -11.25
CA GLN A 147 30.45 3.43 -10.00
C GLN A 147 30.26 1.91 -9.81
N TRP A 148 29.22 1.32 -10.40
CA TRP A 148 28.81 -0.07 -10.11
C TRP A 148 28.90 -1.02 -11.31
N VAL A 149 29.15 -0.52 -12.52
CA VAL A 149 29.21 -1.33 -13.77
C VAL A 149 30.17 -2.53 -13.71
N ASN A 150 31.19 -2.49 -12.86
CA ASN A 150 32.18 -3.55 -12.67
C ASN A 150 32.03 -4.31 -11.34
N HIS A 151 31.01 -4.00 -10.53
CA HIS A 151 30.77 -4.69 -9.26
C HIS A 151 30.15 -6.09 -9.51
N PRO A 152 30.62 -7.16 -8.84
CA PRO A 152 30.16 -8.54 -9.10
C PRO A 152 28.67 -8.78 -8.84
N ASN A 153 28.02 -7.89 -8.08
CA ASN A 153 26.59 -7.92 -7.79
C ASN A 153 25.73 -6.96 -8.63
N GLN A 154 26.29 -6.20 -9.58
CA GLN A 154 25.48 -5.41 -10.52
C GLN A 154 24.70 -6.35 -11.44
N PHE A 155 23.38 -6.16 -11.56
CA PHE A 155 22.54 -6.89 -12.52
C PHE A 155 22.82 -6.39 -13.94
N LYS A 156 22.88 -7.32 -14.89
CA LYS A 156 23.19 -7.05 -16.29
C LYS A 156 22.33 -7.89 -17.22
N VAL A 157 21.97 -7.32 -18.37
CA VAL A 157 21.22 -7.98 -19.44
C VAL A 157 22.09 -7.98 -20.69
N ASN A 158 22.48 -9.16 -21.18
CA ASN A 158 23.42 -9.33 -22.32
C ASN A 158 24.67 -8.43 -22.20
N GLY A 159 25.32 -8.45 -21.02
CA GLY A 159 26.50 -7.63 -20.70
C GLY A 159 26.23 -6.14 -20.40
N LYS A 160 25.06 -5.62 -20.75
CA LYS A 160 24.65 -4.22 -20.50
C LYS A 160 24.23 -4.00 -19.04
N THR A 161 24.52 -2.83 -18.50
CA THR A 161 24.19 -2.45 -17.11
C THR A 161 22.72 -2.16 -16.96
N MET A 162 22.01 -2.86 -16.07
CA MET A 162 20.59 -2.59 -15.83
C MET A 162 20.38 -1.23 -15.14
N ILE A 163 19.48 -0.41 -15.69
CA ILE A 163 19.05 0.87 -15.16
C ILE A 163 17.53 0.97 -15.25
N SER A 164 16.87 1.29 -14.15
CA SER A 164 15.44 1.65 -14.13
C SER A 164 15.22 3.05 -13.58
N SER A 165 13.99 3.54 -13.64
CA SER A 165 13.59 4.77 -12.98
C SER A 165 12.09 4.82 -12.71
N PHE A 166 11.71 5.70 -11.78
CA PHE A 166 10.38 6.28 -11.73
C PHE A 166 10.45 7.69 -12.32
N SER A 167 9.57 7.98 -13.29
CA SER A 167 9.65 9.14 -14.19
C SER A 167 10.93 9.17 -15.06
N GLY A 168 11.18 10.29 -15.73
CA GLY A 168 12.31 10.50 -16.66
C GLY A 168 11.91 11.02 -18.05
N ASP A 169 10.71 11.58 -18.20
CA ASP A 169 10.21 12.22 -19.43
C ASP A 169 11.06 13.45 -19.83
N CYS A 170 11.48 14.21 -18.83
CA CYS A 170 12.40 15.35 -18.89
C CYS A 170 13.66 15.15 -19.77
N PHE A 171 14.19 13.92 -19.87
CA PHE A 171 15.37 13.62 -20.70
C PHE A 171 15.09 13.60 -22.21
N GLY A 172 13.84 13.34 -22.59
CA GLY A 172 13.50 12.91 -23.95
C GLY A 172 14.22 11.62 -24.36
N ASN A 173 13.97 11.14 -25.58
CA ASN A 173 14.72 10.00 -26.13
C ASN A 173 16.24 10.28 -26.19
N ASN A 174 16.65 11.53 -26.42
CA ASN A 174 18.06 11.88 -26.62
C ASN A 174 18.87 11.83 -25.31
N GLY A 175 18.30 12.26 -24.18
CA GLY A 175 18.95 12.13 -22.89
C GLY A 175 19.07 10.67 -22.44
N TRP A 176 18.04 9.85 -22.66
CA TRP A 176 18.12 8.40 -22.42
C TRP A 176 19.12 7.71 -23.33
N GLN A 177 19.19 8.06 -24.61
CA GLN A 177 20.24 7.55 -25.51
C GLN A 177 21.64 7.92 -25.01
N ALA A 178 21.86 9.18 -24.61
CA ALA A 178 23.13 9.62 -24.05
C ALA A 178 23.51 8.89 -22.75
N ILE A 179 22.53 8.58 -21.87
CA ILE A 179 22.75 7.73 -20.68
C ILE A 179 23.16 6.31 -21.13
N LYS A 180 22.44 5.73 -22.09
CA LYS A 180 22.67 4.38 -22.61
C LYS A 180 24.07 4.20 -23.17
N ASP A 181 24.50 5.13 -24.03
CA ASP A 181 25.79 5.07 -24.71
C ASP A 181 26.96 5.24 -23.73
N GLN A 182 26.81 6.08 -22.70
CA GLN A 182 27.87 6.35 -21.71
C GLN A 182 27.93 5.35 -20.53
N THR A 183 26.97 4.42 -20.42
CA THR A 183 26.90 3.39 -19.35
C THR A 183 26.92 1.95 -19.88
N ASN A 184 26.86 1.77 -21.20
CA ASN A 184 26.44 0.54 -21.87
C ASN A 184 25.13 0.00 -21.22
N GLY A 185 24.10 0.85 -21.16
CA GLY A 185 22.90 0.61 -20.38
C GLY A 185 21.87 -0.31 -21.05
N TYR A 186 21.14 -1.06 -20.22
CA TYR A 186 19.84 -1.63 -20.53
C TYR A 186 18.78 -0.84 -19.77
N LEU A 187 17.92 -0.13 -20.50
CA LEU A 187 16.99 0.85 -19.92
C LEU A 187 15.59 0.27 -19.74
N MET A 188 15.12 0.25 -18.48
CA MET A 188 13.76 -0.15 -18.09
C MET A 188 13.11 0.90 -17.17
N PRO A 189 12.80 2.12 -17.65
CA PRO A 189 12.10 3.12 -16.84
C PRO A 189 10.58 2.85 -16.77
N PHE A 190 9.94 3.40 -15.74
CA PHE A 190 8.52 3.75 -15.77
C PHE A 190 8.40 5.26 -16.02
N ILE A 191 8.00 5.64 -17.23
CA ILE A 191 7.72 7.05 -17.59
C ILE A 191 6.19 7.22 -17.72
N PRO A 192 5.52 8.00 -16.85
CA PRO A 192 4.08 8.25 -16.92
C PRO A 192 3.67 9.01 -18.19
N ASN A 193 2.50 8.70 -18.75
CA ASN A 193 1.93 9.34 -19.95
C ASN A 193 2.72 9.02 -21.24
N LEU A 194 3.53 7.96 -21.25
CA LEU A 194 4.24 7.42 -22.42
C LEU A 194 3.35 6.50 -23.28
N GLU A 195 2.17 6.14 -22.77
CA GLU A 195 1.17 5.29 -23.40
C GLU A 195 0.85 5.78 -24.82
N GLY A 196 0.94 4.85 -25.80
CA GLY A 196 0.75 5.12 -27.22
C GLY A 196 1.88 5.91 -27.91
N LYS A 197 2.98 6.22 -27.21
CA LYS A 197 4.11 7.03 -27.72
C LYS A 197 5.44 6.28 -27.73
N PHE A 198 5.46 5.01 -27.34
CA PHE A 198 6.66 4.18 -27.18
C PHE A 198 7.57 4.12 -28.42
N SER A 199 7.02 4.27 -29.63
CA SER A 199 7.77 4.32 -30.89
C SER A 199 8.70 5.53 -31.00
N SER A 200 8.40 6.63 -30.31
CA SER A 200 9.25 7.84 -30.26
C SER A 200 10.43 7.72 -29.29
N TRP A 201 10.56 6.59 -28.59
CA TRP A 201 11.57 6.35 -27.55
C TRP A 201 12.39 5.06 -27.79
N PRO A 202 13.03 4.90 -28.97
CA PRO A 202 13.80 3.70 -29.31
C PRO A 202 15.04 3.47 -28.42
N SER A 203 15.48 4.46 -27.63
CA SER A 203 16.51 4.28 -26.61
C SER A 203 16.10 3.28 -25.51
N LEU A 204 14.80 3.10 -25.25
CA LEU A 204 14.31 2.24 -24.17
C LEU A 204 14.25 0.76 -24.58
N ASP A 205 15.10 -0.07 -23.98
CA ASP A 205 15.12 -1.52 -24.22
C ASP A 205 13.88 -2.22 -23.65
N SER A 206 13.33 -1.70 -22.56
CA SER A 206 12.17 -2.22 -21.84
C SER A 206 11.39 -1.08 -21.16
N TRP A 207 10.17 -1.37 -20.69
CA TRP A 207 9.35 -0.41 -19.93
C TRP A 207 8.54 -1.14 -18.85
N LEU A 208 8.61 -0.61 -17.62
CA LEU A 208 7.98 -1.17 -16.43
C LEU A 208 6.66 -0.45 -16.16
N CYS A 209 5.54 -1.17 -16.05
CA CYS A 209 4.28 -0.56 -15.64
C CYS A 209 4.11 -0.53 -14.11
N TRP A 210 4.41 0.59 -13.45
CA TRP A 210 4.22 0.69 -11.99
C TRP A 210 2.74 0.47 -11.58
N GLY A 211 1.81 1.09 -12.31
CA GLY A 211 0.37 1.03 -11.99
C GLY A 211 -0.29 -0.34 -12.21
N CYS A 212 0.30 -1.21 -13.04
CA CYS A 212 -0.29 -2.51 -13.42
C CYS A 212 -0.29 -3.57 -12.32
N ALA A 213 0.19 -3.25 -11.12
CA ALA A 213 0.11 -4.14 -9.97
C ALA A 213 -1.30 -4.19 -9.35
N TRP A 214 -2.11 -3.13 -9.54
CA TRP A 214 -3.43 -2.96 -8.92
C TRP A 214 -4.49 -2.55 -9.96
N PRO A 215 -5.79 -2.85 -9.72
CA PRO A 215 -6.86 -2.31 -10.57
C PRO A 215 -7.02 -0.81 -10.32
N GLN A 216 -7.08 -0.03 -11.40
CA GLN A 216 -7.18 1.43 -11.37
C GLN A 216 -8.64 1.91 -11.20
N GLY A 217 -9.42 1.21 -10.37
CA GLY A 217 -10.84 1.49 -10.14
C GLY A 217 -11.55 0.36 -9.40
N ASP A 218 -12.89 0.43 -9.35
CA ASP A 218 -13.74 -0.56 -8.67
C ASP A 218 -14.01 -1.80 -9.54
N TYR A 219 -12.96 -2.59 -9.77
CA TYR A 219 -13.03 -3.86 -10.49
C TYR A 219 -11.93 -4.80 -9.99
N THR A 220 -12.12 -6.10 -10.19
CA THR A 220 -11.06 -7.09 -9.93
C THR A 220 -10.01 -7.00 -11.03
N LYS A 221 -8.72 -6.89 -10.67
CA LYS A 221 -7.61 -6.81 -11.64
C LYS A 221 -7.72 -7.92 -12.69
N ASN A 222 -7.74 -7.52 -13.95
CA ASN A 222 -7.69 -8.38 -15.13
C ASN A 222 -6.32 -8.20 -15.83
N THR A 223 -6.25 -8.42 -17.14
CA THR A 223 -5.00 -8.27 -17.92
C THR A 223 -5.17 -7.31 -19.10
N ASP A 224 -6.14 -6.40 -19.07
CA ASP A 224 -6.44 -5.51 -20.20
C ASP A 224 -5.33 -4.46 -20.40
N ASP A 225 -4.77 -3.98 -19.30
CA ASP A 225 -3.55 -3.18 -19.22
C ASP A 225 -2.33 -3.95 -19.72
N ASP A 226 -2.10 -5.19 -19.24
CA ASP A 226 -1.01 -6.04 -19.74
C ASP A 226 -1.09 -6.26 -21.25
N ASN A 227 -2.28 -6.63 -21.75
CA ASN A 227 -2.56 -6.82 -23.17
C ASN A 227 -2.31 -5.54 -23.98
N TYR A 228 -2.70 -4.38 -23.44
CA TYR A 228 -2.41 -3.08 -24.05
C TYR A 228 -0.89 -2.86 -24.19
N TYR A 229 -0.11 -3.02 -23.12
CA TYR A 229 1.35 -2.83 -23.18
C TYR A 229 2.05 -3.86 -24.07
N ILE A 230 1.66 -5.14 -23.99
CA ILE A 230 2.16 -6.21 -24.87
C ILE A 230 1.91 -5.87 -26.34
N SER A 231 0.76 -5.26 -26.69
CA SER A 231 0.48 -4.84 -28.07
C SER A 231 1.42 -3.75 -28.62
N GLN A 232 2.02 -2.94 -27.74
CA GLN A 232 2.89 -1.82 -28.10
C GLN A 232 4.39 -2.14 -27.97
N LEU A 233 4.73 -3.07 -27.06
CA LEU A 233 6.11 -3.32 -26.61
C LEU A 233 6.59 -4.74 -26.90
N GLY A 234 5.69 -5.72 -27.03
CA GLY A 234 6.04 -7.14 -27.08
C GLY A 234 6.85 -7.57 -25.85
N THR A 235 7.95 -8.27 -26.09
CA THR A 235 8.88 -8.76 -25.05
C THR A 235 9.60 -7.67 -24.25
N ARG A 236 9.47 -6.40 -24.66
CA ARG A 236 9.97 -5.23 -23.93
C ARG A 236 9.08 -4.83 -22.74
N TYR A 237 7.86 -5.38 -22.63
CA TYR A 237 6.98 -5.12 -21.48
C TYR A 237 7.47 -5.86 -20.22
N SER A 238 7.53 -5.11 -19.11
CA SER A 238 7.84 -5.63 -17.77
C SER A 238 6.64 -5.43 -16.85
N ALA A 239 6.14 -6.54 -16.31
CA ALA A 239 4.92 -6.56 -15.50
C ALA A 239 5.24 -6.40 -14.01
N THR A 240 4.33 -5.76 -13.27
CA THR A 240 4.43 -5.61 -11.81
C THR A 240 3.43 -6.49 -11.07
N ILE A 241 3.82 -6.92 -9.86
CA ILE A 241 3.00 -7.64 -8.90
C ILE A 241 3.05 -6.90 -7.55
N SER A 242 1.91 -6.80 -6.88
CA SER A 242 1.82 -6.24 -5.54
C SER A 242 0.66 -6.87 -4.75
N PRO A 243 0.69 -6.86 -3.41
CA PRO A 243 -0.47 -7.08 -2.57
C PRO A 243 -1.29 -5.78 -2.45
N TRP A 244 -1.52 -5.31 -1.23
CA TRP A 244 -2.55 -4.32 -0.89
C TRP A 244 -2.04 -2.88 -0.95
N PHE A 245 -2.74 -2.01 -1.68
CA PHE A 245 -2.44 -0.57 -1.72
C PHE A 245 -3.30 0.22 -0.75
N TYR A 246 -2.67 0.97 0.17
CA TYR A 246 -3.36 1.92 1.03
C TYR A 246 -2.45 3.08 1.51
N THR A 247 -2.97 4.30 1.45
CA THR A 247 -2.32 5.53 1.95
C THR A 247 -3.28 6.36 2.80
N HIS A 248 -2.78 7.03 3.83
CA HIS A 248 -3.57 7.88 4.74
C HIS A 248 -2.92 9.23 5.02
N TYR A 249 -2.44 9.89 3.97
CA TYR A 249 -1.89 11.25 4.06
C TYR A 249 -2.95 12.29 3.70
N ASN A 250 -2.84 13.50 4.25
CA ASN A 250 -3.74 14.61 3.92
C ASN A 250 -3.71 15.02 2.43
N TYR A 251 -2.64 14.66 1.70
CA TYR A 251 -2.53 14.83 0.25
C TYR A 251 -2.81 13.54 -0.57
N LYS A 252 -2.90 12.37 0.08
CA LYS A 252 -3.08 11.05 -0.55
C LYS A 252 -3.75 10.07 0.44
N ASN A 253 -5.09 10.10 0.52
CA ASN A 253 -5.92 9.20 1.34
C ASN A 253 -6.72 8.27 0.40
N ILE A 254 -6.17 7.11 0.05
CA ILE A 254 -6.65 6.23 -1.05
C ILE A 254 -6.44 4.75 -0.69
N VAL A 255 -7.37 3.89 -1.08
CA VAL A 255 -7.25 2.41 -1.11
C VAL A 255 -7.67 1.90 -2.50
N TYR A 256 -6.96 0.93 -3.06
CA TYR A 256 -7.35 0.27 -4.33
C TYR A 256 -8.10 -1.05 -4.07
N ASN A 257 -8.91 -1.50 -5.03
CA ASN A 257 -9.68 -2.74 -4.92
C ASN A 257 -8.76 -3.99 -4.98
N SER A 258 -8.10 -4.27 -3.85
CA SER A 258 -7.06 -5.30 -3.71
C SER A 258 -7.60 -6.61 -3.12
N ASP A 259 -8.92 -6.79 -3.18
CA ASP A 259 -9.66 -7.99 -2.78
C ASP A 259 -9.52 -9.12 -3.83
N ASN A 260 -10.34 -10.18 -3.71
CA ASN A 260 -10.40 -11.31 -4.65
C ASN A 260 -9.00 -11.94 -4.92
N TRP A 261 -8.23 -12.03 -3.83
CA TRP A 261 -6.87 -12.60 -3.78
C TRP A 261 -5.88 -11.96 -4.76
N LEU A 262 -5.93 -10.63 -4.94
CA LEU A 262 -5.13 -9.85 -5.92
C LEU A 262 -3.73 -10.43 -6.17
N LEU A 263 -2.88 -10.54 -5.15
CA LEU A 263 -1.50 -11.03 -5.30
C LEU A 263 -1.40 -12.39 -6.01
N VAL A 264 -2.25 -13.36 -5.64
CA VAL A 264 -2.25 -14.70 -6.27
C VAL A 264 -2.88 -14.66 -7.65
N THR A 265 -4.01 -13.96 -7.79
CA THR A 265 -4.70 -13.79 -9.07
C THR A 265 -3.79 -13.08 -10.09
N ARG A 266 -2.95 -12.14 -9.65
CA ARG A 266 -1.93 -11.44 -10.46
C ARG A 266 -0.80 -12.37 -10.89
N TRP A 267 -0.30 -13.23 -10.00
CA TRP A 267 0.69 -14.25 -10.35
C TRP A 267 0.16 -15.27 -11.36
N GLU A 268 -1.07 -15.77 -11.18
CA GLU A 268 -1.74 -16.66 -12.12
C GLU A 268 -1.92 -16.01 -13.51
N GLN A 269 -2.26 -14.71 -13.54
CA GLN A 269 -2.34 -13.92 -14.77
C GLN A 269 -0.98 -13.86 -15.49
N LEU A 270 0.10 -13.47 -14.79
CA LEU A 270 1.45 -13.43 -15.35
C LEU A 270 1.90 -14.79 -15.87
N MET A 271 1.48 -15.90 -15.25
CA MET A 271 1.75 -17.24 -15.76
C MET A 271 1.03 -17.54 -17.07
N SER A 272 -0.16 -16.97 -17.32
CA SER A 272 -0.91 -17.19 -18.56
C SER A 272 -0.27 -16.51 -19.79
N PHE A 273 0.44 -15.38 -19.59
CA PHE A 273 1.19 -14.68 -20.65
C PHE A 273 2.72 -14.69 -20.46
N ARG A 274 3.26 -15.52 -19.55
CA ARG A 274 4.69 -15.62 -19.18
C ARG A 274 5.65 -15.56 -20.37
N ASN A 275 5.32 -16.25 -21.44
CA ASN A 275 6.21 -16.39 -22.58
C ASN A 275 6.33 -15.09 -23.42
N THR A 276 5.42 -14.12 -23.24
CA THR A 276 5.42 -12.81 -23.91
C THR A 276 6.21 -11.72 -23.20
N ILE A 277 6.50 -11.86 -21.90
CA ILE A 277 7.23 -10.87 -21.08
C ILE A 277 8.57 -11.43 -20.58
N THR A 278 9.55 -10.58 -20.27
CA THR A 278 10.89 -11.02 -19.82
C THR A 278 11.09 -10.83 -18.31
N PHE A 279 10.54 -9.74 -17.76
CA PHE A 279 10.75 -9.33 -16.38
C PHE A 279 9.42 -9.22 -15.62
N ALA A 280 9.49 -9.58 -14.35
CA ALA A 280 8.43 -9.39 -13.36
C ALA A 280 9.01 -8.68 -12.14
N GLU A 281 8.33 -7.67 -11.61
CA GLU A 281 8.85 -6.91 -10.45
C GLU A 281 7.82 -6.86 -9.30
N LEU A 282 8.27 -7.27 -8.11
CA LEU A 282 7.48 -7.17 -6.88
C LEU A 282 7.62 -5.76 -6.30
N VAL A 283 6.48 -5.06 -6.24
CA VAL A 283 6.34 -3.73 -5.66
C VAL A 283 5.58 -3.89 -4.33
N SER A 284 6.23 -3.84 -3.16
CA SER A 284 7.65 -3.58 -2.91
C SER A 284 8.14 -4.30 -1.64
N TRP A 285 9.43 -4.21 -1.35
CA TRP A 285 10.00 -4.73 -0.11
C TRP A 285 9.54 -3.92 1.12
N ASN A 286 9.64 -2.59 1.05
CA ASN A 286 9.63 -1.72 2.23
C ASN A 286 8.77 -0.44 2.07
N ASP A 287 7.83 -0.37 1.10
CA ASP A 287 6.92 0.79 1.06
C ASP A 287 5.83 0.69 2.13
N TYR A 288 6.19 1.21 3.30
CA TYR A 288 5.32 1.36 4.46
C TYR A 288 4.25 2.45 4.23
N GLY A 289 4.57 3.46 3.42
CA GLY A 289 3.70 4.62 3.19
C GLY A 289 2.51 4.30 2.31
N GLU A 290 2.69 3.42 1.32
CA GLU A 290 1.64 2.97 0.39
C GLU A 290 1.11 1.57 0.74
N SER A 291 1.51 1.07 1.93
CA SER A 291 1.07 -0.17 2.59
C SER A 291 1.28 -1.46 1.80
N HIS A 292 2.00 -1.44 0.69
CA HIS A 292 2.25 -2.62 -0.15
C HIS A 292 3.63 -3.27 0.07
N HIS A 293 4.33 -2.89 1.16
CA HIS A 293 5.53 -3.59 1.62
C HIS A 293 5.29 -5.09 1.86
N MET A 294 6.31 -5.91 1.63
CA MET A 294 6.30 -7.37 1.78
C MET A 294 7.44 -7.91 2.64
N GLY A 295 8.43 -7.08 2.97
CA GLY A 295 9.45 -7.35 3.98
C GLY A 295 8.97 -7.06 5.42
N PRO A 296 9.83 -7.26 6.42
CA PRO A 296 9.57 -6.83 7.79
C PRO A 296 9.67 -5.30 7.91
N VAL A 297 8.88 -4.68 8.80
CA VAL A 297 9.01 -3.24 9.10
C VAL A 297 10.34 -2.98 9.81
N LYS A 298 11.24 -2.29 9.12
CA LYS A 298 12.60 -1.91 9.54
C LYS A 298 12.92 -0.47 9.14
N GLY A 299 13.85 0.14 9.89
CA GLY A 299 14.27 1.53 9.65
C GLY A 299 13.21 2.57 10.05
N ALA A 300 13.39 3.81 9.63
CA ALA A 300 12.41 4.87 9.77
C ALA A 300 11.41 4.84 8.61
N MET A 301 10.12 4.84 8.96
CA MET A 301 9.03 5.01 8.01
C MET A 301 8.86 6.49 7.64
N PRO A 302 8.21 6.83 6.50
CA PRO A 302 7.91 8.22 6.16
C PRO A 302 7.09 8.92 7.25
N SER A 303 7.30 10.22 7.46
CA SER A 303 6.62 10.97 8.53
C SER A 303 5.08 10.88 8.40
N GLY A 304 4.42 10.55 9.50
CA GLY A 304 2.97 10.30 9.55
C GLY A 304 2.54 8.84 9.33
N THR A 305 3.44 7.97 8.82
CA THR A 305 3.14 6.54 8.58
C THR A 305 3.07 5.76 9.91
N ASN A 306 1.94 5.85 10.60
CA ASN A 306 1.72 5.14 11.87
C ASN A 306 0.79 3.92 11.74
N TRP A 307 0.06 3.78 10.63
CA TRP A 307 -0.98 2.76 10.46
C TRP A 307 -0.45 1.33 10.30
N VAL A 308 0.73 1.14 9.70
CA VAL A 308 1.34 -0.21 9.52
C VAL A 308 1.91 -0.82 10.83
N ASN A 309 1.95 -0.06 11.93
CA ASN A 309 2.59 -0.51 13.16
C ASN A 309 1.91 -1.75 13.75
N GLY A 310 2.67 -2.83 13.92
CA GLY A 310 2.17 -4.11 14.45
C GLY A 310 1.41 -4.97 13.44
N LEU A 311 1.32 -4.56 12.18
CA LEU A 311 0.61 -5.28 11.11
C LEU A 311 1.63 -5.85 10.11
N PRO A 312 2.08 -7.11 10.27
CA PRO A 312 3.09 -7.71 9.40
C PRO A 312 2.49 -8.11 8.04
N HIS A 313 3.25 -7.88 6.97
CA HIS A 313 2.88 -8.25 5.59
C HIS A 313 3.70 -9.42 5.00
N THR A 314 4.67 -9.96 5.75
CA THR A 314 5.65 -10.95 5.27
C THR A 314 5.05 -12.27 4.76
N ALA A 315 3.85 -12.64 5.20
CA ALA A 315 3.14 -13.83 4.73
C ALA A 315 2.86 -13.79 3.22
N TRP A 316 2.74 -12.59 2.63
CA TRP A 316 2.60 -12.41 1.17
C TRP A 316 3.89 -12.73 0.41
N PHE A 317 5.07 -12.45 0.98
CA PHE A 317 6.34 -12.82 0.37
C PHE A 317 6.62 -14.31 0.47
N ASP A 318 6.32 -14.92 1.64
CA ASP A 318 6.39 -16.37 1.83
C ASP A 318 5.52 -17.12 0.81
N MET A 319 4.28 -16.66 0.59
CA MET A 319 3.37 -17.23 -0.40
C MET A 319 3.86 -17.02 -1.84
N SER A 320 4.49 -15.88 -2.13
CA SER A 320 4.96 -15.54 -3.48
C SER A 320 6.06 -16.47 -3.99
N GLN A 321 6.86 -17.10 -3.11
CA GLN A 321 7.95 -18.02 -3.48
C GLN A 321 7.55 -19.11 -4.49
N TYR A 322 6.34 -19.67 -4.33
CA TYR A 322 5.76 -20.66 -5.22
C TYR A 322 5.60 -20.13 -6.66
N TYR A 323 5.12 -18.89 -6.79
CA TYR A 323 4.87 -18.22 -8.06
C TYR A 323 6.12 -17.61 -8.69
N ILE A 324 7.07 -17.11 -7.88
CA ILE A 324 8.41 -16.70 -8.32
C ILE A 324 9.09 -17.88 -9.02
N THR A 325 9.11 -19.04 -8.35
CA THR A 325 9.66 -20.29 -8.91
C THR A 325 8.94 -20.69 -10.20
N ALA A 326 7.60 -20.57 -10.24
CA ALA A 326 6.81 -20.90 -11.42
C ALA A 326 7.09 -19.96 -12.60
N PHE A 327 7.25 -18.67 -12.35
CA PHE A 327 7.55 -17.66 -13.37
C PHE A 327 8.97 -17.83 -13.91
N GLN A 328 9.95 -18.14 -13.07
CA GLN A 328 11.31 -18.43 -13.51
C GLN A 328 11.38 -19.73 -14.33
N THR A 329 10.80 -20.82 -13.84
CA THR A 329 10.95 -22.17 -14.46
C THR A 329 9.91 -22.51 -15.53
N GLY A 330 8.81 -21.76 -15.63
CA GLY A 330 7.69 -22.08 -16.52
C GLY A 330 6.78 -23.21 -16.06
N SER A 331 6.94 -23.71 -14.82
CA SER A 331 6.11 -24.76 -14.25
C SER A 331 5.92 -24.56 -12.75
N TYR A 332 4.69 -24.72 -12.26
CA TYR A 332 4.41 -24.63 -10.83
C TYR A 332 5.16 -25.72 -10.05
N PRO A 333 5.91 -25.38 -8.99
CA PRO A 333 6.61 -26.37 -8.18
C PRO A 333 5.63 -27.21 -7.36
N ALA A 334 6.04 -28.43 -6.98
CA ALA A 334 5.23 -29.28 -6.11
C ALA A 334 5.05 -28.66 -4.71
N ILE A 335 3.82 -28.65 -4.21
CA ILE A 335 3.53 -28.22 -2.83
C ILE A 335 3.94 -29.35 -1.88
N THR A 336 5.00 -29.10 -1.11
CA THR A 336 5.63 -30.08 -0.19
C THR A 336 5.30 -29.84 1.29
N LYS A 337 4.58 -28.76 1.62
CA LYS A 337 4.15 -28.41 2.98
C LYS A 337 2.72 -27.89 2.95
N ASP A 338 1.93 -28.28 3.95
CA ASP A 338 0.60 -27.71 4.17
C ASP A 338 0.72 -26.37 4.91
N VAL A 339 0.17 -25.31 4.32
CA VAL A 339 0.22 -23.94 4.84
C VAL A 339 -1.11 -23.22 4.57
N ILE A 340 -1.63 -22.52 5.58
CA ILE A 340 -2.72 -21.54 5.42
C ILE A 340 -2.09 -20.15 5.51
N TYR A 341 -2.08 -19.41 4.40
CA TYR A 341 -1.83 -17.97 4.38
C TYR A 341 -3.16 -17.24 4.51
N PHE A 342 -3.25 -16.18 5.32
CA PHE A 342 -4.51 -15.45 5.48
C PHE A 342 -4.30 -13.97 5.85
N TRP A 343 -5.29 -13.14 5.53
CA TRP A 343 -5.28 -11.71 5.82
C TRP A 343 -6.68 -11.12 5.98
N ALA A 344 -6.78 -10.03 6.75
CA ALA A 344 -8.01 -9.32 7.05
C ALA A 344 -7.72 -7.87 7.47
N ARG A 345 -8.68 -6.96 7.29
CA ARG A 345 -8.65 -5.67 8.01
C ARG A 345 -8.91 -5.89 9.50
N THR A 346 -8.46 -4.93 10.30
CA THR A 346 -8.67 -4.89 11.75
C THR A 346 -9.96 -4.17 12.15
N HIS A 347 -10.73 -3.60 11.22
CA HIS A 347 -12.02 -2.95 11.49
C HIS A 347 -13.02 -3.11 10.32
N PRO A 348 -14.34 -2.93 10.55
CA PRO A 348 -15.35 -2.93 9.50
C PRO A 348 -15.10 -1.86 8.43
N VAL A 349 -15.46 -2.11 7.16
CA VAL A 349 -15.45 -1.11 6.07
C VAL A 349 -16.26 0.13 6.45
N ALA A 350 -17.42 -0.07 7.05
CA ALA A 350 -18.33 1.00 7.42
C ALA A 350 -17.90 1.81 8.66
N ALA A 351 -16.90 1.34 9.42
CA ALA A 351 -16.58 1.85 10.76
C ALA A 351 -16.35 3.37 10.82
N THR A 352 -16.89 4.01 11.85
CA THR A 352 -16.65 5.43 12.14
C THR A 352 -15.53 5.54 13.15
N ALA A 353 -14.43 6.18 12.75
CA ALA A 353 -13.30 6.41 13.62
C ALA A 353 -13.57 7.55 14.61
N SER A 354 -13.03 7.44 15.83
CA SER A 354 -13.30 8.40 16.92
C SER A 354 -12.38 9.63 16.93
N SER A 355 -11.23 9.58 16.24
CA SER A 355 -10.26 10.68 16.17
C SER A 355 -9.51 10.71 14.83
N ASP A 356 -10.28 10.78 13.76
CA ASP A 356 -9.80 10.81 12.38
C ASP A 356 -10.18 12.13 11.69
N SER A 357 -9.18 12.92 11.32
CA SER A 357 -9.36 14.21 10.63
C SER A 357 -9.32 14.11 9.10
N LEU A 358 -8.98 12.95 8.55
CA LEU A 358 -8.94 12.69 7.10
C LEU A 358 -10.15 11.87 6.63
N GLY A 359 -10.70 11.06 7.53
CA GLY A 359 -11.81 10.16 7.28
C GLY A 359 -11.43 8.98 6.39
N LYS A 360 -12.47 8.24 5.95
CA LYS A 360 -12.31 7.06 5.10
C LYS A 360 -11.60 7.41 3.77
N PRO A 361 -10.65 6.57 3.30
CA PRO A 361 -9.92 6.81 2.05
C PRO A 361 -10.81 6.81 0.81
N SER A 362 -10.37 7.46 -0.26
CA SER A 362 -10.97 7.27 -1.59
C SER A 362 -10.89 5.79 -1.97
N GLY A 363 -12.01 5.19 -2.41
CA GLY A 363 -12.11 3.76 -2.69
C GLY A 363 -12.48 2.87 -1.49
N TRP A 364 -12.74 3.44 -0.31
CA TRP A 364 -13.13 2.68 0.90
C TRP A 364 -14.28 1.69 0.68
N ASN A 365 -15.22 2.01 -0.21
CA ASN A 365 -16.42 1.23 -0.50
C ASN A 365 -16.22 0.16 -1.61
N TRP A 366 -15.01 0.02 -2.16
CA TRP A 366 -14.66 -0.98 -3.17
C TRP A 366 -14.24 -2.32 -2.54
N VAL A 367 -13.88 -2.31 -1.26
CA VAL A 367 -13.33 -3.46 -0.53
C VAL A 367 -14.35 -4.04 0.45
N GLN A 368 -14.24 -5.35 0.72
CA GLN A 368 -15.22 -6.17 1.46
C GLN A 368 -14.74 -6.50 2.87
N ASP A 369 -15.67 -6.63 3.83
CA ASP A 369 -15.40 -7.21 5.15
C ASP A 369 -15.25 -8.74 5.06
N THR A 370 -14.05 -9.18 4.67
CA THR A 370 -13.70 -10.57 4.38
C THR A 370 -12.34 -10.96 4.97
N LEU A 371 -12.32 -12.12 5.64
CA LEU A 371 -11.12 -12.90 5.93
C LEU A 371 -10.78 -13.66 4.64
N TRP A 372 -9.69 -13.25 4.00
CA TRP A 372 -9.15 -13.89 2.82
C TRP A 372 -8.12 -14.94 3.23
N ALA A 373 -8.13 -16.12 2.59
CA ALA A 373 -7.12 -17.14 2.80
C ALA A 373 -6.70 -17.84 1.50
N VAL A 374 -5.46 -18.29 1.47
CA VAL A 374 -4.87 -19.12 0.41
C VAL A 374 -4.23 -20.32 1.08
N VAL A 375 -4.70 -21.51 0.72
CA VAL A 375 -4.26 -22.77 1.31
C VAL A 375 -3.38 -23.50 0.30
N PHE A 376 -2.13 -23.71 0.67
CA PHE A 376 -1.25 -24.65 -0.01
C PHE A 376 -1.45 -26.02 0.64
N ALA A 377 -1.92 -27.00 -0.13
CA ALA A 377 -2.26 -28.32 0.38
C ALA A 377 -1.48 -29.44 -0.35
N THR A 378 -0.81 -30.30 0.40
CA THR A 378 -0.05 -31.47 -0.11
C THR A 378 -0.94 -32.65 -0.54
N SER A 379 -2.19 -32.66 -0.08
CA SER A 379 -3.21 -33.69 -0.33
C SER A 379 -4.59 -33.10 -0.07
N PRO A 380 -5.68 -33.76 -0.50
CA PRO A 380 -7.03 -33.38 -0.09
C PRO A 380 -7.21 -33.37 1.44
N GLY A 381 -8.19 -32.59 1.92
CA GLY A 381 -8.54 -32.44 3.32
C GLY A 381 -9.68 -31.44 3.52
N SER A 382 -9.81 -30.89 4.72
CA SER A 382 -10.70 -29.76 4.99
C SER A 382 -9.99 -28.65 5.77
N VAL A 383 -10.43 -27.42 5.57
CA VAL A 383 -9.95 -26.22 6.28
C VAL A 383 -11.14 -25.50 6.90
N THR A 384 -11.06 -25.15 8.18
CA THR A 384 -12.05 -24.30 8.84
C THR A 384 -11.47 -22.89 9.01
N LEU A 385 -12.20 -21.90 8.53
CA LEU A 385 -11.95 -20.49 8.82
C LEU A 385 -12.96 -20.02 9.86
N THR A 386 -12.51 -19.25 10.83
CA THR A 386 -13.36 -18.60 11.84
C THR A 386 -12.94 -17.14 12.01
N SER A 387 -13.91 -16.24 12.08
CA SER A 387 -13.75 -14.82 12.42
C SER A 387 -14.92 -14.43 13.33
N GLY A 388 -14.66 -14.23 14.62
CA GLY A 388 -15.70 -13.90 15.60
C GLY A 388 -16.79 -14.97 15.66
N THR A 389 -18.03 -14.57 15.34
CA THR A 389 -19.19 -15.49 15.26
C THR A 389 -19.26 -16.30 13.97
N ASN A 390 -18.55 -15.89 12.92
CA ASN A 390 -18.61 -16.53 11.62
C ASN A 390 -17.63 -17.70 11.59
N THR A 391 -18.08 -18.87 11.14
CA THR A 391 -17.23 -20.03 10.92
C THR A 391 -17.72 -20.83 9.72
N GLN A 392 -16.80 -21.35 8.92
CA GLN A 392 -17.11 -22.21 7.77
C GLN A 392 -15.98 -23.21 7.53
N THR A 393 -16.37 -24.46 7.29
CA THR A 393 -15.45 -25.52 6.84
C THR A 393 -15.56 -25.71 5.34
N PHE A 394 -14.41 -25.76 4.68
CA PHE A 394 -14.25 -25.92 3.23
C PHE A 394 -13.53 -27.24 2.96
N SER A 395 -13.95 -27.99 1.95
CA SER A 395 -13.12 -29.05 1.37
C SER A 395 -11.98 -28.42 0.56
N VAL A 396 -10.76 -28.93 0.70
CA VAL A 396 -9.59 -28.50 -0.08
C VAL A 396 -9.01 -29.69 -0.85
N ASN A 397 -8.55 -29.43 -2.07
CA ASN A 397 -7.83 -30.38 -2.91
C ASN A 397 -6.32 -30.24 -2.70
N ALA A 398 -5.53 -31.20 -3.18
CA ALA A 398 -4.09 -30.98 -3.35
C ALA A 398 -3.84 -29.80 -4.31
N GLY A 399 -2.84 -28.97 -4.05
CA GLY A 399 -2.56 -27.74 -4.78
C GLY A 399 -2.95 -26.47 -4.02
N VAL A 400 -3.14 -25.37 -4.76
CA VAL A 400 -3.55 -24.07 -4.22
C VAL A 400 -5.07 -23.99 -4.15
N ASN A 401 -5.61 -23.58 -2.99
CA ASN A 401 -7.05 -23.38 -2.79
C ASN A 401 -7.31 -21.95 -2.28
N LYS A 402 -8.17 -21.18 -2.97
CA LYS A 402 -8.57 -19.83 -2.59
C LYS A 402 -9.84 -19.89 -1.72
N LEU A 403 -9.75 -19.49 -0.45
CA LEU A 403 -10.86 -19.53 0.51
C LEU A 403 -11.19 -18.13 1.04
N LYS A 404 -12.45 -17.89 1.40
CA LYS A 404 -12.88 -16.63 2.02
C LYS A 404 -14.05 -16.83 2.99
N LEU A 405 -14.09 -16.00 4.03
CA LEU A 405 -15.16 -15.97 5.04
C LEU A 405 -15.52 -14.50 5.35
N PRO A 406 -16.80 -14.11 5.50
CA PRO A 406 -17.14 -12.76 5.96
C PRO A 406 -16.56 -12.47 7.35
N LEU A 407 -16.03 -11.26 7.58
CA LEU A 407 -15.54 -10.88 8.91
C LEU A 407 -16.69 -10.71 9.91
N SER A 408 -16.43 -11.06 11.16
CA SER A 408 -17.30 -10.74 12.31
C SER A 408 -16.43 -10.41 13.53
N PRO A 409 -16.88 -9.51 14.44
CA PRO A 409 -16.10 -9.10 15.59
C PRO A 409 -15.63 -10.25 16.48
N GLY A 410 -14.32 -10.33 16.71
CA GLY A 410 -13.69 -11.29 17.59
C GLY A 410 -12.31 -11.71 17.10
N LYS A 411 -11.88 -12.91 17.51
CA LYS A 411 -10.60 -13.50 17.06
C LYS A 411 -10.77 -14.16 15.68
N ILE A 412 -9.69 -14.19 14.92
CA ILE A 412 -9.52 -15.13 13.82
C ILE A 412 -8.99 -16.46 14.38
N THR A 413 -9.48 -17.57 13.83
CA THR A 413 -8.85 -18.89 13.97
C THR A 413 -8.85 -19.57 12.61
N VAL A 414 -7.74 -20.20 12.23
CA VAL A 414 -7.65 -21.06 11.05
C VAL A 414 -7.21 -22.46 11.46
N SER A 415 -7.83 -23.49 10.88
CA SER A 415 -7.42 -24.87 11.10
C SER A 415 -7.47 -25.71 9.82
N MET A 416 -6.67 -26.77 9.77
CA MET A 416 -6.69 -27.77 8.71
C MET A 416 -6.82 -29.16 9.32
N THR A 417 -7.74 -29.96 8.76
CA THR A 417 -7.96 -31.36 9.11
C THR A 417 -7.63 -32.25 7.91
N LYS A 418 -6.86 -33.32 8.14
CA LYS A 418 -6.59 -34.38 7.16
C LYS A 418 -6.73 -35.73 7.81
N ASN A 419 -7.38 -36.67 7.12
CA ASN A 419 -7.60 -38.05 7.61
C ASN A 419 -8.20 -38.09 9.04
N GLY A 420 -9.07 -37.13 9.37
CA GLY A 420 -9.67 -36.95 10.70
C GLY A 420 -8.79 -36.28 11.76
N GLN A 421 -7.51 -35.97 11.48
CA GLN A 421 -6.58 -35.31 12.40
C GLN A 421 -6.44 -33.82 12.08
N VAL A 422 -6.52 -32.98 13.11
CA VAL A 422 -6.23 -31.54 13.00
C VAL A 422 -4.71 -31.33 12.98
N ILE A 423 -4.18 -30.92 11.84
CA ILE A 423 -2.73 -30.75 11.59
C ILE A 423 -2.26 -29.30 11.65
N ILE A 424 -3.20 -28.35 11.56
CA ILE A 424 -3.00 -26.91 11.78
C ILE A 424 -4.17 -26.44 12.65
N ASN A 425 -3.89 -25.67 13.70
CA ASN A 425 -4.89 -24.94 14.48
C ASN A 425 -4.23 -23.70 15.07
N TYR A 426 -4.61 -22.51 14.61
CA TYR A 426 -3.90 -21.26 14.91
C TYR A 426 -4.84 -20.06 15.04
N SER A 427 -4.72 -19.36 16.17
CA SER A 427 -5.34 -18.06 16.40
C SER A 427 -4.23 -17.01 16.59
N PRO A 428 -4.05 -16.05 15.67
CA PRO A 428 -2.99 -15.04 15.79
C PRO A 428 -3.21 -14.13 17.01
N ALA A 429 -2.23 -14.10 17.93
CA ALA A 429 -2.27 -13.23 19.11
C ALA A 429 -2.13 -11.73 18.76
N GLY A 430 -1.53 -11.41 17.60
CA GLY A 430 -1.38 -10.02 17.11
C GLY A 430 -2.59 -9.48 16.37
N TYR A 431 -3.67 -10.26 16.19
CA TYR A 431 -4.88 -9.80 15.53
C TYR A 431 -5.96 -9.35 16.53
N THR A 432 -6.43 -8.12 16.37
CA THR A 432 -7.59 -7.58 17.09
C THR A 432 -8.58 -6.98 16.09
N PHE A 433 -9.85 -7.38 16.17
CA PHE A 433 -10.94 -6.70 15.45
C PHE A 433 -11.53 -5.58 16.31
N ILE A 434 -11.48 -4.35 15.81
CA ILE A 434 -11.87 -3.12 16.49
C ILE A 434 -13.10 -2.55 15.79
N THR A 435 -14.25 -2.57 16.47
CA THR A 435 -15.51 -2.06 15.92
C THR A 435 -15.58 -0.53 15.87
N ASN A 436 -14.91 0.15 16.81
CA ASN A 436 -14.83 1.60 16.92
C ASN A 436 -13.35 2.02 16.94
N PRO A 437 -12.68 2.14 15.78
CA PRO A 437 -11.25 2.44 15.71
C PRO A 437 -10.96 3.92 16.03
N VAL A 438 -9.70 4.25 16.30
CA VAL A 438 -9.27 5.65 16.49
C VAL A 438 -9.11 6.37 15.15
N THR A 439 -8.61 5.68 14.13
CA THR A 439 -8.45 6.14 12.73
C THR A 439 -9.00 5.11 11.75
N CYS A 440 -9.42 5.53 10.54
CA CYS A 440 -9.90 4.63 9.48
C CYS A 440 -8.72 3.92 8.78
N ALA A 441 -7.93 3.13 9.51
CA ALA A 441 -6.73 2.48 9.02
C ALA A 441 -7.03 1.26 8.12
N PHE A 442 -7.30 1.48 6.83
CA PHE A 442 -7.57 0.45 5.80
C PHE A 442 -6.35 -0.41 5.40
N VAL A 443 -5.42 -0.66 6.32
CA VAL A 443 -4.29 -1.60 6.18
C VAL A 443 -4.71 -3.01 6.66
N LEU A 444 -4.00 -4.04 6.20
CA LEU A 444 -4.31 -5.44 6.52
C LEU A 444 -3.38 -6.02 7.58
N TYR A 445 -3.93 -6.85 8.46
CA TYR A 445 -3.14 -7.86 9.15
C TYR A 445 -2.94 -9.06 8.22
N THR A 446 -1.70 -9.56 8.08
CA THR A 446 -1.41 -10.83 7.41
C THR A 446 -0.76 -11.81 8.36
N SER A 447 -0.95 -13.11 8.12
CA SER A 447 -0.21 -14.17 8.83
C SER A 447 -0.22 -15.47 8.01
N SER A 448 0.57 -16.44 8.47
CA SER A 448 0.51 -17.81 7.97
C SER A 448 0.63 -18.81 9.10
N SER A 449 0.15 -20.03 8.85
CA SER A 449 0.34 -21.17 9.74
C SER A 449 0.59 -22.43 8.93
N ALA A 450 1.55 -23.24 9.36
CA ALA A 450 1.95 -24.49 8.73
C ALA A 450 1.92 -25.64 9.74
N ILE A 451 2.04 -26.88 9.28
CA ILE A 451 2.14 -28.05 10.18
C ILE A 451 3.27 -27.85 11.19
N SER A 452 2.93 -27.93 12.48
CA SER A 452 3.93 -28.14 13.53
C SER A 452 4.42 -29.57 13.46
N THR A 453 5.68 -29.78 13.03
CA THR A 453 6.25 -31.11 12.76
C THR A 453 6.62 -31.86 14.04
N SER A 454 5.60 -32.21 14.84
CA SER A 454 5.70 -33.03 16.04
C SER A 454 5.46 -34.52 15.74
N THR A 455 6.16 -35.05 14.74
CA THR A 455 6.03 -36.45 14.28
C THR A 455 7.34 -37.21 14.44
N ARG A 456 7.56 -37.76 15.64
CA ARG A 456 8.51 -38.86 15.89
C ARG A 456 7.72 -40.17 16.02
N PRO A 457 8.15 -41.29 15.42
CA PRO A 457 7.39 -42.55 15.49
C PRO A 457 7.17 -43.05 16.92
N SER A 458 6.01 -43.69 17.15
CA SER A 458 5.74 -44.39 18.40
C SER A 458 6.61 -45.64 18.52
N SER A 459 7.44 -45.70 19.55
CA SER A 459 8.20 -46.89 19.95
C SER A 459 8.22 -46.94 21.48
N SER A 460 7.60 -47.96 22.06
CA SER A 460 7.33 -48.05 23.49
C SER A 460 8.60 -48.25 24.32
N ALA A 461 9.04 -47.23 25.05
CA ALA A 461 10.09 -47.31 26.06
C ALA A 461 9.78 -46.35 27.22
N ALA A 462 10.29 -46.67 28.41
CA ALA A 462 9.84 -46.08 29.68
C ALA A 462 10.12 -44.58 29.85
N SER A 463 9.35 -43.99 30.76
CA SER A 463 9.35 -42.58 31.18
C SER A 463 10.72 -42.01 31.58
N THR A 464 11.04 -40.82 31.06
CA THR A 464 11.70 -39.77 31.85
C THR A 464 11.34 -38.40 31.26
N SER A 465 11.07 -37.40 32.10
CA SER A 465 10.39 -36.17 31.71
C SER A 465 11.21 -34.91 31.96
N SER A 466 11.62 -34.21 30.90
CA SER A 466 11.96 -32.79 30.94
C SER A 466 12.01 -32.19 29.53
N ALA A 467 11.14 -31.21 29.28
CA ALA A 467 11.24 -30.31 28.13
C ALA A 467 11.42 -28.89 28.69
N SER A 468 12.45 -28.18 28.24
CA SER A 468 12.73 -26.82 28.71
C SER A 468 11.72 -25.82 28.14
N PRO A 469 11.12 -24.94 28.96
CA PRO A 469 10.21 -23.91 28.46
C PRO A 469 10.95 -22.79 27.74
N THR A 470 10.32 -22.17 26.75
CA THR A 470 10.75 -20.88 26.19
C THR A 470 10.84 -19.86 27.34
N PRO A 471 12.00 -19.20 27.56
CA PRO A 471 12.23 -18.49 28.80
C PRO A 471 11.56 -17.11 28.78
N SER A 472 10.49 -16.96 29.57
CA SER A 472 9.70 -15.72 29.67
C SER A 472 10.21 -14.82 30.78
N PHE A 473 10.14 -13.50 30.62
CA PHE A 473 10.46 -12.59 31.73
C PHE A 473 9.27 -12.49 32.70
N ALA A 474 9.57 -12.58 34.00
CA ALA A 474 8.62 -12.35 35.08
C ALA A 474 8.99 -11.08 35.86
N TYR A 475 7.99 -10.39 36.43
CA TYR A 475 8.23 -9.26 37.32
C TYR A 475 8.93 -9.74 38.60
N ALA A 476 10.06 -9.12 38.92
CA ALA A 476 10.86 -9.42 40.10
C ALA A 476 10.55 -8.48 41.28
N GLY A 477 9.94 -7.33 41.02
CA GLY A 477 9.52 -6.34 42.03
C GLY A 477 10.12 -4.96 41.83
N CYS A 478 9.78 -4.03 42.72
CA CYS A 478 10.31 -2.68 42.77
C CYS A 478 11.65 -2.64 43.52
N TYR A 479 12.65 -1.98 42.93
CA TYR A 479 13.99 -1.82 43.50
C TYR A 479 14.38 -0.33 43.59
N VAL A 480 15.21 -0.01 44.59
CA VAL A 480 15.90 1.29 44.66
C VAL A 480 17.00 1.31 43.60
N ASP A 481 17.05 2.37 42.79
CA ASP A 481 18.11 2.60 41.82
C ASP A 481 18.61 4.05 41.91
N SER A 482 19.81 4.36 41.40
CA SER A 482 20.29 5.76 41.36
C SER A 482 21.43 5.96 40.36
N SER A 483 21.65 7.20 39.93
CA SER A 483 22.77 7.58 39.03
C SER A 483 24.16 7.18 39.55
N ASN A 484 24.33 7.11 40.87
CA ASN A 484 25.62 6.85 41.52
C ASN A 484 25.79 5.38 41.94
N ALA A 485 24.72 4.58 41.88
CA ALA A 485 24.70 3.17 42.22
C ALA A 485 23.64 2.44 41.38
N ARG A 486 23.91 2.34 40.06
CA ARG A 486 23.00 1.69 39.10
C ARG A 486 22.95 0.18 39.33
N ILE A 487 21.75 -0.37 39.55
CA ILE A 487 21.56 -1.81 39.82
C ILE A 487 21.64 -2.68 38.56
N LEU A 488 21.48 -2.09 37.36
CA LEU A 488 21.67 -2.75 36.06
C LEU A 488 22.66 -1.95 35.19
N ASN A 489 23.70 -2.63 34.69
CA ASN A 489 24.85 -1.98 34.03
C ASN A 489 25.13 -2.47 32.60
N GLY A 490 24.19 -3.18 31.96
CA GLY A 490 24.25 -3.62 30.56
C GLY A 490 23.89 -2.53 29.53
N GLY A 491 23.95 -1.25 29.93
CA GLY A 491 23.51 -0.11 29.14
C GLY A 491 21.98 0.07 29.11
N SER A 492 21.57 1.29 28.77
CA SER A 492 20.18 1.75 28.83
C SER A 492 19.76 2.56 27.60
N THR A 493 18.45 2.75 27.44
CA THR A 493 17.84 3.59 26.41
C THR A 493 16.69 4.42 27.02
N THR A 494 16.43 5.58 26.43
CA THR A 494 15.28 6.42 26.79
C THR A 494 14.34 6.54 25.59
N SER A 495 13.03 6.36 25.80
CA SER A 495 12.01 6.48 24.75
C SER A 495 10.77 7.21 25.24
N SER A 496 10.25 8.12 24.42
CA SER A 496 8.93 8.73 24.58
C SER A 496 7.77 7.76 24.29
N THR A 497 8.05 6.55 23.82
CA THR A 497 7.08 5.50 23.50
C THR A 497 7.42 4.17 24.19
N LEU A 498 8.00 4.20 25.39
CA LEU A 498 8.37 3.00 26.14
C LEU A 498 7.13 2.22 26.62
N SER A 499 7.22 0.89 26.59
CA SER A 499 6.38 -0.04 27.36
C SER A 499 7.23 -1.11 28.04
N VAL A 500 6.68 -1.81 29.04
CA VAL A 500 7.39 -2.91 29.73
C VAL A 500 7.83 -3.99 28.74
N ASN A 501 6.93 -4.38 27.84
CA ASN A 501 7.24 -5.39 26.82
C ASN A 501 8.33 -4.92 25.85
N SER A 502 8.37 -3.63 25.48
CA SER A 502 9.45 -3.10 24.62
C SER A 502 10.83 -3.16 25.30
N CYS A 503 10.90 -2.89 26.60
CA CYS A 503 12.15 -2.96 27.36
C CYS A 503 12.63 -4.42 27.52
N ILE A 504 11.73 -5.33 27.90
CA ILE A 504 12.01 -6.77 27.96
C ILE A 504 12.48 -7.30 26.60
N SER A 505 11.83 -6.90 25.51
CA SER A 505 12.22 -7.31 24.15
C SER A 505 13.61 -6.80 23.77
N SER A 506 13.91 -5.53 24.08
CA SER A 506 15.23 -4.93 23.84
C SER A 506 16.35 -5.63 24.61
N CYS A 507 16.15 -5.88 25.91
CA CYS A 507 17.17 -6.51 26.74
C CYS A 507 17.38 -7.99 26.40
N SER A 508 16.30 -8.73 26.12
CA SER A 508 16.38 -10.15 25.74
C SER A 508 17.00 -10.38 24.36
N ALA A 509 16.67 -9.54 23.37
CA ALA A 509 17.33 -9.56 22.05
C ALA A 509 18.83 -9.24 22.14
N ARG A 510 19.26 -8.49 23.16
CA ARG A 510 20.66 -8.20 23.49
C ARG A 510 21.31 -9.22 24.43
N GLY A 511 20.63 -10.33 24.75
CA GLY A 511 21.16 -11.44 25.53
C GLY A 511 21.20 -11.24 27.05
N PHE A 512 20.58 -10.18 27.58
CA PHE A 512 20.52 -9.91 29.02
C PHE A 512 19.43 -10.73 29.71
N VAL A 513 19.65 -11.12 30.97
CA VAL A 513 18.68 -11.90 31.77
C VAL A 513 17.88 -11.05 32.76
N TYR A 514 18.20 -9.76 32.87
CA TYR A 514 17.40 -8.75 33.55
C TYR A 514 17.08 -7.59 32.61
N ALA A 515 15.85 -7.09 32.73
CA ALA A 515 15.37 -5.85 32.14
C ALA A 515 14.73 -5.03 33.26
N GLY A 516 14.84 -3.70 33.22
CA GLY A 516 14.25 -2.84 34.23
C GLY A 516 13.76 -1.54 33.64
N THR A 517 12.60 -1.08 34.09
CA THR A 517 11.98 0.17 33.62
C THR A 517 11.97 1.21 34.74
N GLU A 518 12.35 2.44 34.40
CA GLU A 518 12.44 3.57 35.32
C GLU A 518 11.84 4.85 34.69
N TYR A 519 11.35 5.75 35.55
CA TYR A 519 10.91 7.11 35.24
C TYR A 519 9.93 7.23 34.06
N GLY A 520 9.11 6.19 33.82
CA GLY A 520 8.14 6.13 32.74
C GLY A 520 8.72 5.93 31.33
N LYS A 521 9.99 6.27 31.10
CA LYS A 521 10.60 6.40 29.77
C LYS A 521 11.99 5.74 29.63
N GLU A 522 12.58 5.20 30.69
CA GLU A 522 13.93 4.65 30.70
C GLU A 522 13.91 3.13 30.81
N CYS A 523 14.74 2.46 30.00
CA CYS A 523 14.93 1.02 30.00
C CYS A 523 16.40 0.70 30.28
N TRP A 524 16.65 -0.18 31.25
CA TRP A 524 17.97 -0.62 31.67
C TRP A 524 18.08 -2.14 31.51
N CYS A 525 19.20 -2.63 30.99
CA CYS A 525 19.45 -4.06 30.81
C CYS A 525 20.61 -4.54 31.69
N GLY A 526 20.67 -5.84 32.02
CA GLY A 526 21.85 -6.40 32.68
C GLY A 526 21.82 -7.92 32.82
N SER A 527 23.01 -8.52 33.01
CA SER A 527 23.14 -9.97 33.26
C SER A 527 23.27 -10.31 34.75
N VAL A 528 23.57 -9.31 35.58
CA VAL A 528 23.67 -9.39 37.04
C VAL A 528 23.07 -8.14 37.66
N LEU A 529 22.62 -8.25 38.90
CA LEU A 529 22.28 -7.09 39.74
C LEU A 529 23.53 -6.61 40.49
N ALA A 530 23.64 -5.31 40.73
CA ALA A 530 24.72 -4.76 41.54
C ALA A 530 24.66 -5.26 43.00
N SER A 531 25.83 -5.37 43.64
CA SER A 531 25.90 -5.69 45.07
C SER A 531 25.22 -4.59 45.89
N GLY A 532 24.29 -4.98 46.78
CA GLY A 532 23.49 -4.04 47.57
C GLY A 532 22.17 -3.58 46.92
N ALA A 533 21.76 -4.14 45.77
CA ALA A 533 20.46 -3.83 45.14
C ALA A 533 19.27 -4.15 46.08
N ALA A 534 18.71 -3.11 46.70
CA ALA A 534 17.65 -3.21 47.70
C ALA A 534 16.24 -3.09 47.07
N ARG A 535 15.28 -3.84 47.62
CA ARG A 535 13.85 -3.65 47.28
C ARG A 535 13.33 -2.32 47.82
N ALA A 536 12.44 -1.70 47.07
CA ALA A 536 11.61 -0.58 47.51
C ALA A 536 10.17 -1.07 47.79
N ALA A 537 9.31 -0.18 48.28
CA ALA A 537 7.88 -0.46 48.31
C ALA A 537 7.33 -0.52 46.87
N GLU A 538 6.45 -1.47 46.55
CA GLU A 538 5.85 -1.55 45.21
C GLU A 538 5.05 -0.28 44.85
N SER A 539 4.54 0.45 45.86
CA SER A 539 3.91 1.76 45.69
C SER A 539 4.87 2.89 45.29
N ASP A 540 6.19 2.70 45.35
CA ASP A 540 7.17 3.64 44.80
C ASP A 540 7.31 3.49 43.28
N CYS A 541 7.21 2.26 42.76
CA CYS A 541 7.15 1.96 41.34
C CYS A 541 5.71 2.09 40.84
N LYS A 542 5.26 3.34 40.63
CA LYS A 542 3.87 3.66 40.22
C LYS A 542 3.77 4.63 39.03
N MET A 543 4.88 4.90 38.34
CA MET A 543 4.88 5.77 37.16
C MET A 543 4.46 4.96 35.92
N THR A 544 3.53 5.48 35.13
CA THR A 544 3.07 4.81 33.91
C THR A 544 4.10 4.90 32.78
N CYS A 545 4.10 3.92 31.87
CA CYS A 545 5.01 3.90 30.73
C CYS A 545 4.59 4.90 29.64
N SER A 546 5.57 5.59 29.04
CA SER A 546 5.37 6.72 28.13
C SER A 546 4.64 6.38 26.83
N GLY A 547 4.81 5.15 26.31
CA GLY A 547 4.09 4.63 25.15
C GLY A 547 2.91 3.70 25.47
N GLN A 548 2.73 3.33 26.74
CA GLN A 548 1.71 2.35 27.14
C GLN A 548 1.22 2.65 28.56
N ALA A 549 0.24 3.54 28.69
CA ALA A 549 -0.24 4.03 29.98
C ALA A 549 -0.93 2.98 30.88
N SER A 550 -1.20 1.78 30.35
CA SER A 550 -1.64 0.60 31.12
C SER A 550 -0.51 -0.09 31.88
N ASP A 551 0.74 0.16 31.51
CA ASP A 551 1.93 -0.47 32.06
C ASP A 551 2.61 0.46 33.08
N ILE A 552 3.31 -0.14 34.04
CA ILE A 552 4.09 0.56 35.07
C ILE A 552 5.59 0.47 34.73
N CYS A 553 6.25 1.62 34.65
CA CYS A 553 7.66 1.79 34.34
C CYS A 553 8.41 2.48 35.49
N GLY A 554 8.44 1.81 36.64
CA GLY A 554 9.20 2.24 37.81
C GLY A 554 8.70 3.55 38.43
N GLY A 555 9.64 4.41 38.82
CA GLY A 555 9.41 5.72 39.43
C GLY A 555 10.63 6.62 39.29
N SER A 556 10.85 7.54 40.24
CA SER A 556 12.09 8.34 40.31
C SER A 556 13.07 7.67 41.27
N ASN A 557 14.27 7.30 40.81
CA ASN A 557 15.26 6.51 41.56
C ASN A 557 14.67 5.16 42.03
N ARG A 558 13.89 4.53 41.14
CA ARG A 558 13.01 3.38 41.38
C ARG A 558 12.78 2.60 40.10
N MET A 559 13.27 1.36 40.07
CA MET A 559 13.20 0.51 38.89
C MET A 559 12.23 -0.66 39.11
N SER A 560 11.25 -0.79 38.22
CA SER A 560 10.44 -1.99 38.07
C SER A 560 11.30 -3.06 37.39
N LEU A 561 11.74 -4.06 38.14
CA LEU A 561 12.68 -5.08 37.66
C LEU A 561 11.94 -6.30 37.09
N TYR A 562 12.43 -6.82 35.98
CA TYR A 562 11.97 -8.05 35.33
C TYR A 562 13.16 -8.99 35.13
N ARG A 563 12.96 -10.29 35.37
CA ARG A 563 14.00 -11.33 35.27
C ARG A 563 13.54 -12.47 34.36
N LEU A 564 14.45 -12.98 33.54
CA LEU A 564 14.27 -14.20 32.77
C LEU A 564 13.90 -15.38 33.71
N SER A 565 12.72 -15.96 33.52
CA SER A 565 12.17 -17.03 34.34
C SER A 565 12.42 -18.39 33.67
N SER A 566 13.19 -19.24 34.35
CA SER A 566 13.16 -20.69 34.13
C SER A 566 11.86 -21.23 34.72
N GLY A 567 10.92 -21.61 33.85
CA GLY A 567 9.51 -21.82 34.23
C GLY A 567 9.27 -22.80 35.38
N THR A 568 8.78 -22.29 36.50
CA THR A 568 8.08 -23.03 37.56
C THR A 568 7.01 -22.11 38.13
N SER A 569 5.75 -22.55 38.16
CA SER A 569 4.61 -21.76 38.59
C SER A 569 4.09 -22.19 39.97
N SER A 570 3.66 -21.23 40.78
CA SER A 570 2.83 -21.43 41.98
C SER A 570 1.80 -20.29 42.08
N SER A 571 0.70 -20.48 42.83
CA SER A 571 -0.57 -19.80 42.52
C SER A 571 -1.47 -19.50 43.72
N SER A 572 -2.24 -18.40 43.59
CA SER A 572 -3.47 -18.06 44.36
C SER A 572 -3.33 -17.72 45.86
N PRO A 573 -4.36 -17.13 46.52
CA PRO A 573 -5.60 -16.50 46.01
C PRO A 573 -5.81 -15.04 46.51
N ALA A 574 -6.98 -14.44 46.23
CA ALA A 574 -7.39 -13.09 46.65
C ALA A 574 -8.03 -13.04 48.06
N PRO A 575 -8.32 -11.83 48.61
CA PRO A 575 -9.74 -11.41 48.68
C PRO A 575 -10.00 -9.89 48.48
N SER A 576 -11.28 -9.50 48.55
CA SER A 576 -11.83 -8.16 48.21
C SER A 576 -12.23 -7.32 49.43
N SER A 577 -12.26 -5.98 49.30
CA SER A 577 -13.24 -5.11 49.99
C SER A 577 -13.33 -3.70 49.37
N SER A 578 -14.37 -2.94 49.74
CA SER A 578 -14.85 -1.71 49.10
C SER A 578 -14.88 -0.49 50.04
N ALA A 579 -14.71 0.72 49.51
CA ALA A 579 -15.36 1.96 50.01
C ALA A 579 -15.25 3.10 48.97
N ALA A 580 -16.02 4.18 49.13
CA ALA A 580 -16.08 5.33 48.21
C ALA A 580 -16.08 6.67 48.96
N ALA A 581 -15.65 7.75 48.28
CA ALA A 581 -16.00 9.14 48.64
C ALA A 581 -15.77 10.12 47.45
N SER A 582 -16.59 11.16 47.39
CA SER A 582 -16.66 12.17 46.32
C SER A 582 -15.62 13.28 46.42
N SER A 583 -15.37 13.98 45.31
CA SER A 583 -15.27 15.45 45.29
C SER A 583 -15.61 16.04 43.91
N THR A 584 -15.94 17.33 43.86
CA THR A 584 -16.50 18.02 42.69
C THR A 584 -15.59 19.14 42.19
N SER A 585 -15.70 19.54 40.91
CA SER A 585 -16.19 20.90 40.56
C SER A 585 -16.16 21.24 39.06
N ARG A 586 -17.11 22.11 38.68
CA ARG A 586 -17.15 23.07 37.55
C ARG A 586 -16.70 22.65 36.13
N ALA A 587 -17.70 22.60 35.24
CA ALA A 587 -17.57 23.00 33.83
C ALA A 587 -18.19 24.40 33.62
N SER A 588 -17.82 25.10 32.54
CA SER A 588 -18.31 26.45 32.20
C SER A 588 -18.82 26.56 30.75
N THR A 589 -20.14 26.55 30.62
CA THR A 589 -21.02 27.35 29.73
C THR A 589 -20.61 27.78 28.29
N SER A 590 -21.55 27.54 27.34
CA SER A 590 -21.94 28.41 26.18
C SER A 590 -20.98 28.63 24.99
N SER A 591 -21.44 28.90 23.75
CA SER A 591 -22.83 28.96 23.18
C SER A 591 -22.91 28.84 21.65
N THR A 592 -23.94 28.13 21.20
CA THR A 592 -24.95 28.43 20.13
C THR A 592 -24.66 29.40 18.97
N SER A 593 -25.08 29.02 17.75
CA SER A 593 -25.55 29.91 16.65
C SER A 593 -26.54 29.13 15.74
N SER A 594 -27.34 29.80 14.89
CA SER A 594 -28.62 29.25 14.37
C SER A 594 -28.92 29.48 12.85
N THR A 595 -30.12 29.07 12.41
CA THR A 595 -30.54 28.71 11.03
C THR A 595 -31.05 29.87 10.15
N ALA A 596 -31.12 29.65 8.82
CA ALA A 596 -31.52 30.60 7.75
C ALA A 596 -33.04 30.59 7.38
N THR A 597 -33.46 31.48 6.44
CA THR A 597 -34.69 31.41 5.59
C THR A 597 -34.57 32.36 4.36
N SER A 598 -35.45 32.27 3.34
CA SER A 598 -35.39 32.92 2.01
C SER A 598 -36.83 33.12 1.43
N ALA A 599 -37.17 33.68 0.25
CA ALA A 599 -36.46 34.05 -1.02
C ALA A 599 -37.31 35.07 -1.85
N SER A 600 -37.06 35.19 -3.18
CA SER A 600 -38.00 35.63 -4.26
C SER A 600 -38.22 37.15 -4.52
N SER A 601 -38.57 37.67 -5.72
CA SER A 601 -38.44 37.23 -7.16
C SER A 601 -39.08 38.23 -8.15
N THR A 602 -38.61 38.30 -9.40
CA THR A 602 -39.36 38.85 -10.57
C THR A 602 -39.05 38.05 -11.84
N THR A 603 -40.01 37.89 -12.77
CA THR A 603 -39.93 36.91 -13.89
C THR A 603 -40.44 37.42 -15.24
N SER A 604 -39.70 37.18 -16.33
CA SER A 604 -40.19 36.72 -17.66
C SER A 604 -39.02 36.64 -18.67
N ALA A 605 -38.89 35.68 -19.59
CA ALA A 605 -39.32 34.28 -19.63
C ALA A 605 -38.50 33.53 -20.71
N THR A 606 -38.14 32.26 -20.47
CA THR A 606 -37.79 31.21 -21.47
C THR A 606 -37.23 29.95 -20.78
N TRP A 607 -36.62 30.12 -19.60
CA TRP A 607 -35.81 29.10 -18.96
C TRP A 607 -36.57 28.28 -17.91
N THR A 608 -36.70 26.97 -18.15
CA THR A 608 -37.20 25.97 -17.20
C THR A 608 -36.04 25.32 -16.46
N TYR A 609 -36.14 25.17 -15.14
CA TYR A 609 -35.16 24.40 -14.34
C TYR A 609 -35.29 22.91 -14.65
N VAL A 610 -34.17 22.27 -15.01
CA VAL A 610 -34.09 20.84 -15.34
C VAL A 610 -33.76 20.02 -14.10
N GLY A 611 -32.91 20.56 -13.21
CA GLY A 611 -32.48 19.89 -11.99
C GLY A 611 -30.98 20.07 -11.71
N CYS A 612 -30.50 19.41 -10.66
CA CYS A 612 -29.08 19.30 -10.37
C CYS A 612 -28.46 18.22 -11.25
N VAL A 613 -27.32 18.50 -11.90
CA VAL A 613 -26.58 17.54 -12.72
C VAL A 613 -25.09 17.56 -12.36
N ALA A 614 -24.38 16.45 -12.57
CA ALA A 614 -22.94 16.35 -12.33
C ALA A 614 -22.12 17.06 -13.42
N GLU A 615 -20.99 17.64 -13.03
CA GLU A 615 -20.11 18.47 -13.88
C GLU A 615 -18.74 17.80 -14.10
N GLY A 616 -18.14 17.96 -15.29
CA GLY A 616 -16.91 17.27 -15.70
C GLY A 616 -15.67 18.18 -15.74
N THR A 617 -14.72 17.88 -14.84
CA THR A 617 -13.65 18.79 -14.34
C THR A 617 -12.58 19.31 -15.31
N THR A 618 -12.68 19.11 -16.63
CA THR A 618 -11.66 19.49 -17.63
C THR A 618 -12.27 20.03 -18.92
N GLY A 619 -11.49 20.80 -19.69
CA GLY A 619 -11.97 21.65 -20.80
C GLY A 619 -12.69 20.99 -21.98
N SER A 620 -12.76 19.66 -22.03
CA SER A 620 -13.60 18.90 -22.98
C SER A 620 -14.70 18.07 -22.32
N ARG A 621 -14.70 17.94 -20.99
CA ARG A 621 -15.62 17.07 -20.22
C ARG A 621 -16.79 17.83 -19.58
N ARG A 622 -16.84 19.16 -19.69
CA ARG A 622 -17.93 19.99 -19.14
C ARG A 622 -19.31 19.52 -19.64
N ALA A 623 -20.30 19.54 -18.75
CA ALA A 623 -21.69 19.21 -19.07
C ALA A 623 -22.26 20.18 -20.11
N LEU A 624 -21.87 21.47 -20.02
CA LEU A 624 -22.09 22.50 -21.03
C LEU A 624 -20.75 23.02 -21.56
N THR A 625 -20.50 22.85 -22.85
CA THR A 625 -19.21 23.14 -23.53
C THR A 625 -19.18 24.47 -24.30
N GLY A 626 -20.19 25.32 -24.14
CA GLY A 626 -20.18 26.70 -24.63
C GLY A 626 -19.48 27.65 -23.65
N PRO A 627 -19.73 28.97 -23.78
CA PRO A 627 -19.12 29.99 -22.92
C PRO A 627 -19.33 29.74 -21.42
N SER A 628 -18.28 30.05 -20.65
CA SER A 628 -18.27 30.02 -19.19
C SER A 628 -17.88 31.38 -18.62
N TYR A 629 -18.55 31.80 -17.56
CA TYR A 629 -18.36 33.06 -16.86
C TYR A 629 -18.11 32.79 -15.37
N THR A 630 -17.32 33.64 -14.73
CA THR A 630 -17.18 33.68 -13.26
C THR A 630 -17.32 35.13 -12.83
N ARG A 631 -18.27 35.44 -11.94
CA ARG A 631 -18.60 36.81 -11.52
C ARG A 631 -19.04 36.83 -10.06
N ALA A 632 -18.75 37.92 -9.34
CA ALA A 632 -19.20 38.10 -7.97
C ALA A 632 -20.73 38.26 -7.85
N ASP A 633 -21.39 38.80 -8.88
CA ASP A 633 -22.84 39.01 -8.94
C ASP A 633 -23.63 37.85 -9.58
N MET A 634 -23.02 36.65 -9.69
CA MET A 634 -23.66 35.52 -10.36
C MET A 634 -24.97 35.09 -9.68
N THR A 635 -26.01 34.94 -10.50
CA THR A 635 -27.32 34.36 -10.17
C THR A 635 -27.78 33.52 -11.37
N PRO A 636 -28.78 32.63 -11.23
CA PRO A 636 -29.31 31.88 -12.36
C PRO A 636 -29.91 32.81 -13.43
N ALA A 637 -30.58 33.89 -13.02
CA ALA A 637 -31.12 34.91 -13.93
C ALA A 637 -30.01 35.65 -14.70
N LEU A 638 -28.89 35.99 -14.06
CA LEU A 638 -27.74 36.59 -14.75
C LEU A 638 -27.04 35.59 -15.68
N CYS A 639 -26.91 34.32 -15.28
CA CYS A 639 -26.40 33.28 -16.17
C CYS A 639 -27.31 33.09 -17.39
N GLN A 640 -28.64 33.12 -17.20
CA GLN A 640 -29.63 32.98 -18.26
C GLN A 640 -29.61 34.15 -19.27
N SER A 641 -29.36 35.39 -18.81
CA SER A 641 -29.21 36.54 -19.71
C SER A 641 -27.89 36.51 -20.50
N LEU A 642 -26.79 36.10 -19.86
CA LEU A 642 -25.50 35.83 -20.52
C LEU A 642 -25.59 34.68 -21.54
N CYS A 643 -26.42 33.66 -21.26
CA CYS A 643 -26.64 32.52 -22.14
C CYS A 643 -27.77 32.69 -23.18
N THR A 644 -28.21 33.92 -23.49
CA THR A 644 -29.34 34.18 -24.42
C THR A 644 -29.18 33.56 -25.82
N GLY A 645 -27.96 33.32 -26.30
CA GLY A 645 -27.72 32.58 -27.55
C GLY A 645 -27.98 31.07 -27.48
N TYR A 646 -28.03 30.47 -26.28
CA TYR A 646 -27.87 29.04 -26.06
C TYR A 646 -29.14 28.32 -25.55
N ASP A 647 -29.25 27.01 -25.77
CA ASP A 647 -30.43 26.22 -25.39
C ASP A 647 -30.42 25.68 -23.94
N TYR A 648 -29.25 25.70 -23.32
CA TYR A 648 -28.98 25.34 -21.93
C TYR A 648 -28.15 26.44 -21.26
N SER A 649 -28.46 26.70 -20.00
CA SER A 649 -27.68 27.55 -19.10
C SER A 649 -27.60 26.86 -17.74
N GLY A 650 -26.54 27.09 -16.98
CA GLY A 650 -26.47 26.55 -15.62
C GLY A 650 -25.37 27.16 -14.79
N THR A 651 -25.57 27.16 -13.48
CA THR A 651 -24.66 27.79 -12.51
C THR A 651 -23.96 26.76 -11.64
N GLU A 652 -22.67 26.99 -11.38
CA GLU A 652 -21.77 26.12 -10.59
C GLU A 652 -21.14 26.93 -9.45
N ASN A 653 -20.87 26.27 -8.32
CA ASN A 653 -20.06 26.77 -7.21
C ASN A 653 -20.33 28.24 -6.79
N GLY A 654 -21.61 28.65 -6.77
CA GLY A 654 -22.07 29.97 -6.32
C GLY A 654 -21.82 31.13 -7.29
N SER A 655 -20.64 31.18 -7.92
CA SER A 655 -20.10 32.34 -8.65
C SER A 655 -19.91 32.11 -10.16
N GLN A 656 -20.18 30.89 -10.66
CA GLN A 656 -19.86 30.48 -12.03
C GLN A 656 -21.13 30.18 -12.82
N GLY A 657 -21.09 30.42 -14.13
CA GLY A 657 -22.21 30.24 -15.06
C GLY A 657 -21.74 29.73 -16.42
N PHE A 658 -22.49 28.81 -17.03
CA PHE A 658 -22.11 28.06 -18.23
C PHE A 658 -23.27 27.97 -19.22
N CYS A 659 -22.97 27.98 -20.52
CA CYS A 659 -23.95 27.91 -21.60
C CYS A 659 -23.69 26.74 -22.56
N GLY A 660 -24.71 26.24 -23.27
CA GLY A 660 -24.52 25.26 -24.34
C GLY A 660 -25.79 24.91 -25.13
N ASN A 661 -25.65 24.25 -26.29
CA ASN A 661 -26.80 23.85 -27.14
C ASN A 661 -27.16 22.35 -27.04
N SER A 662 -26.34 21.60 -26.30
CA SER A 662 -26.45 20.17 -26.03
C SER A 662 -25.66 19.84 -24.77
N LEU A 663 -26.13 18.86 -24.00
CA LEU A 663 -25.35 18.23 -22.95
C LEU A 663 -24.34 17.26 -23.59
N THR A 664 -23.06 17.32 -23.21
CA THR A 664 -22.01 16.46 -23.78
C THR A 664 -21.38 15.55 -22.73
N ASN A 665 -20.56 14.58 -23.15
CA ASN A 665 -19.73 13.70 -22.29
C ASN A 665 -20.44 13.15 -21.05
N ASN A 666 -21.69 12.72 -21.22
CA ASN A 666 -22.53 12.17 -20.16
C ASN A 666 -22.69 13.10 -18.93
N GLY A 667 -22.79 14.43 -19.14
CA GLY A 667 -23.02 15.47 -18.12
C GLY A 667 -24.29 15.37 -17.24
N ALA A 668 -24.93 14.20 -17.18
CA ALA A 668 -25.13 13.42 -15.94
C ALA A 668 -25.85 12.09 -16.26
N THR A 669 -25.48 11.42 -17.37
CA THR A 669 -26.34 10.48 -18.13
C THR A 669 -27.70 11.06 -18.61
N GLY A 670 -27.95 12.36 -18.37
CA GLY A 670 -29.27 12.99 -18.46
C GLY A 670 -30.16 12.78 -17.23
N ALA A 671 -29.65 12.13 -16.18
CA ALA A 671 -30.34 11.94 -14.92
C ALA A 671 -30.07 13.12 -13.96
N THR A 672 -31.12 13.62 -13.33
CA THR A 672 -30.99 14.59 -12.23
C THR A 672 -30.46 13.89 -10.98
N ILE A 673 -29.34 14.38 -10.44
CA ILE A 673 -28.83 13.95 -9.13
C ILE A 673 -29.54 14.71 -8.00
N SER A 674 -29.22 14.39 -6.74
CA SER A 674 -29.85 15.04 -5.57
C SER A 674 -29.70 16.56 -5.63
N SER A 675 -30.80 17.28 -5.39
CA SER A 675 -30.80 18.74 -5.27
C SER A 675 -29.90 19.25 -4.13
N THR A 676 -29.66 18.43 -3.10
CA THR A 676 -28.72 18.75 -2.01
C THR A 676 -27.28 18.92 -2.50
N SER A 677 -26.92 18.32 -3.64
CA SER A 677 -25.62 18.49 -4.27
C SER A 677 -25.48 19.83 -5.00
N CYS A 678 -26.59 20.51 -5.34
CA CYS A 678 -26.61 21.86 -5.93
C CYS A 678 -27.10 22.92 -4.94
N ASN A 679 -26.57 22.87 -3.70
CA ASN A 679 -27.02 23.71 -2.59
C ASN A 679 -26.07 24.89 -2.25
N THR A 680 -25.04 25.15 -3.06
CA THR A 680 -24.22 26.36 -2.88
C THR A 680 -25.06 27.59 -3.20
N SER A 681 -25.08 28.56 -2.28
CA SER A 681 -25.79 29.82 -2.50
C SER A 681 -25.12 30.67 -3.57
N CYS A 682 -25.92 31.34 -4.40
CA CYS A 682 -25.42 32.22 -5.45
C CYS A 682 -24.70 33.43 -4.86
N SER A 683 -23.62 33.88 -5.49
CA SER A 683 -22.82 34.99 -4.96
C SER A 683 -23.49 36.36 -5.15
N GLY A 684 -24.34 36.51 -6.18
CA GLY A 684 -25.16 37.70 -6.39
C GLY A 684 -26.50 37.73 -5.64
N ASP A 685 -26.96 36.59 -5.11
CA ASP A 685 -28.13 36.47 -4.24
C ASP A 685 -28.04 35.21 -3.39
N SER A 686 -27.70 35.36 -2.11
CA SER A 686 -27.49 34.22 -1.21
C SER A 686 -28.75 33.39 -0.91
N THR A 687 -29.94 33.91 -1.25
CA THR A 687 -31.23 33.20 -1.14
C THR A 687 -31.45 32.20 -2.28
N GLN A 688 -30.73 32.34 -3.40
CA GLN A 688 -30.81 31.49 -4.58
C GLN A 688 -29.68 30.44 -4.61
N LYS A 689 -29.83 29.39 -5.43
CA LYS A 689 -28.90 28.25 -5.48
C LYS A 689 -28.23 28.07 -6.85
N CYS A 690 -26.90 28.06 -6.83
CA CYS A 690 -26.03 28.08 -7.99
C CYS A 690 -25.06 26.89 -7.98
N GLY A 691 -25.61 25.70 -8.23
CA GLY A 691 -24.85 24.46 -8.28
C GLY A 691 -24.19 24.10 -6.95
N GLY A 692 -23.09 23.38 -7.06
CA GLY A 692 -22.21 22.98 -5.97
C GLY A 692 -20.78 22.83 -6.47
N SER A 693 -19.94 22.08 -5.76
CA SER A 693 -18.64 21.68 -6.29
C SER A 693 -18.83 20.51 -7.26
N TRP A 694 -18.51 20.72 -8.55
CA TRP A 694 -18.69 19.73 -9.62
C TRP A 694 -20.15 19.34 -9.88
N THR A 695 -21.08 20.26 -9.62
CA THR A 695 -22.52 20.07 -9.87
C THR A 695 -23.16 21.37 -10.34
N LEU A 696 -24.00 21.26 -11.36
CA LEU A 696 -24.57 22.38 -12.10
C LEU A 696 -26.08 22.47 -11.82
N SER A 697 -26.56 23.64 -11.39
CA SER A 697 -28.00 23.97 -11.43
C SER A 697 -28.39 24.20 -12.89
N LEU A 698 -28.93 23.20 -13.58
CA LEU A 698 -29.18 23.23 -15.02
C LEU A 698 -30.58 23.78 -15.37
N PHE A 699 -30.64 24.66 -16.37
CA PHE A 699 -31.86 25.21 -16.96
C PHE A 699 -31.85 25.01 -18.48
N THR A 700 -33.02 24.90 -19.11
CA THR A 700 -33.18 24.81 -20.57
C THR A 700 -34.34 25.67 -21.06
N ARG A 701 -34.28 26.09 -22.34
CA ARG A 701 -35.41 26.74 -23.04
C ARG A 701 -36.19 25.80 -23.97
N ARG A 702 -35.88 24.49 -23.97
CA ARG A 702 -36.58 23.48 -24.78
C ARG A 702 -37.66 22.78 -23.95
N THR A 703 -38.91 22.81 -24.40
CA THR A 703 -40.01 22.05 -23.78
C THR A 703 -39.86 20.54 -24.04
N THR A 704 -40.09 19.73 -23.01
CA THR A 704 -39.68 18.31 -22.96
C THR A 704 -40.69 17.33 -23.57
N THR A 705 -40.89 17.39 -24.89
CA THR A 705 -41.73 16.42 -25.63
C THR A 705 -41.19 16.01 -27.00
N GLN A 706 -40.39 14.93 -27.06
CA GLN A 706 -40.56 13.81 -28.02
C GLN A 706 -39.56 12.65 -27.75
N PRO A 707 -39.86 11.40 -28.18
CA PRO A 707 -39.10 10.19 -27.80
C PRO A 707 -37.98 9.78 -28.77
N ARG A 708 -37.09 8.90 -28.29
CA ARG A 708 -35.92 8.35 -29.03
C ARG A 708 -36.33 7.65 -30.33
N ARG A 709 -35.75 8.04 -31.47
CA ARG A 709 -35.76 7.23 -32.70
C ARG A 709 -34.80 6.05 -32.60
N ARG A 710 -35.31 4.83 -32.83
CA ARG A 710 -34.50 3.63 -33.08
C ARG A 710 -34.15 3.59 -34.57
N HIS A 711 -32.88 3.38 -34.92
CA HIS A 711 -32.52 2.86 -36.24
C HIS A 711 -32.53 1.33 -36.20
N GLY A 712 -33.58 0.73 -36.76
CA GLY A 712 -33.73 -0.72 -36.89
C GLY A 712 -33.06 -1.26 -38.15
N ALA A 713 -32.79 -2.56 -38.16
CA ALA A 713 -32.23 -3.24 -39.33
C ALA A 713 -33.22 -3.25 -40.52
N SER A 714 -32.69 -3.12 -41.74
CA SER A 714 -33.44 -3.33 -42.98
C SER A 714 -32.71 -4.34 -43.86
N TRP A 715 -33.13 -5.59 -43.79
CA TRP A 715 -32.67 -6.67 -44.67
C TRP A 715 -33.85 -7.54 -45.11
N ARG A 716 -34.43 -7.24 -46.28
CA ARG A 716 -35.07 -8.24 -47.17
C ARG A 716 -35.40 -7.70 -48.57
N ARG A 717 -34.58 -8.14 -49.54
CA ARG A 717 -34.92 -8.51 -50.94
C ARG A 717 -35.86 -7.60 -51.76
N LYS A 718 -35.31 -7.08 -52.87
CA LYS A 718 -35.83 -7.38 -54.22
C LYS A 718 -34.71 -8.01 -55.06
N ILE A 719 -35.08 -8.63 -56.19
CA ILE A 719 -34.22 -9.45 -57.07
C ILE A 719 -34.53 -9.06 -58.53
N PHE A 720 -33.54 -9.14 -59.44
CA PHE A 720 -33.56 -8.70 -60.85
C PHE A 720 -33.66 -7.16 -61.02
N ASN A 721 -33.08 -6.48 -62.02
CA ASN A 721 -32.13 -6.81 -63.11
C ASN A 721 -31.44 -5.48 -63.56
N GLN A 722 -30.46 -5.35 -64.48
CA GLN A 722 -29.82 -6.24 -65.47
C GLN A 722 -28.39 -5.71 -65.85
N THR A 723 -27.79 -6.20 -66.96
CA THR A 723 -26.79 -5.58 -67.90
C THR A 723 -26.00 -4.32 -67.48
N ASN A 724 -24.68 -4.19 -67.73
CA ASN A 724 -23.74 -4.99 -68.55
C ASN A 724 -22.41 -5.18 -67.80
#